data_AF-A0A535NM59-F1
#
_entry.id   AF-A0A535NM59-F1
#
_cell.length_a   1.000
_cell.length_b   1.000
_cell.length_c   1.000
_cell.angle_alpha   90.00
_cell.angle_beta   90.00
_cell.angle_gamma   90.00
#
_symmetry.space_group_name_H-M   'P 1'
#
loop_
_entity.id
_entity.type
_entity.pdbx_description
1 polymer ?
#
loop_
_entity_poly.entity_id
_entity_poly.type
_entity_poly.pdbx_seq_one_letter_code
_entity_poly.pdbx_strand_id
1 'polypeptide(L)'
;MTAITTVLIIVLASTSVLLLAFGMNLLYLTWRASRLRPARHDPAPRGTEQLVCVQIPIYNERYVAARVIDAVCAIEWPANRLEVQVLDDSDDETAPIVDARVARWRRRGLHVTHVRRQKRTGFKAGALAHGLTLTQAPFIAIFDADFVPPADFLRRTMGVFADESIGFVQARWGHLDEGYSWFTRLQALAIDFHFLVEQAVRSARGYFTNFTGTAGVWRRAAIESSGGWSAATLTEDLDLSYRAQLRGWKAAYLEDLVVPEELPVSIDAYRRQQWRWATGSFQGAFRLLGPVMRSRNRRVVKVQASIHLLSYAVGPLMLLQLFCYPWLVLGPGRLAHAWALPAIAVWVNIVGASPWVGFIVAQTRRGRPWWSGIPALFCQVVGAGMSFTVVLALIRAVRGGGEFQRTPKYQIVRRGQEWRHQAYVRAGDPRAIGDAVAGFGALALVVPAILARQGLIALYACVFAVGFLTVATMTGIEFLEVMTLRSLGLRALARMRGAAPAIGLLLAATLLLLAAAQMPQPFEDGFGHWLIAANLAATGHLHDPLFGMEDTWLPGYSFIAAAVLRVFGLWHIGMLRVMGVAFGVLTLAAVYRLAANKRQSRLAVALLALNPIFLFTASTTVVEPMLTALLTGAGLAATRSRWKLAAALALLACATSTKAWIFAGVVAGLWLVEQLVLLLPRRGTMPSPLAGRVKVGGAASARPTAAMPAVLALPMAALLLLPFASNSIGRGAQEVASAIARGSVPGDPLARTAELITTFGLAALPLFVFGSIGLVIAARNPTPALRFVHAPALIYFAAVVVLVAAGVYTGSHRYLYPALPSLALLAASALDRQRTVVRLATAASGALLAVAFLPVFANFAAGNNGLIAAGRAASGDPGALVTDSPVAAYYSGKSPTQITGSQSMPLDRDLALLWLRSHGVSSVIVEDISYYRAAAVFPELARGTATPPFEPLGDERTYQAAGGKQVYAYSVSGPRELQAILPGVYAVIQPMSQSGKTAPLAKGVTLVAGGRDAAGEGMGLGVPVVRYPDGWVFPRTSTTVDLSTSTQSIWRRTFELDEMGGDAVAGGSFDFTPVTSRGRIAVTYTVDSSGITIEVEPLQLAPGYTQVGILNEESGAFNDFADSSQTLIDSRFGSWVPVSGDWARLRSGTLGVEWSLPSIPGGQLFGGREVSAPSFDWAGLDYIFSGPFTGARYHINVQEAK
;
A
#
# COMPACT_ATOMS: atom_id res chain seq x y z
N MET A 1 -3.65 30.22 -12.88
CA MET A 1 -3.89 29.28 -11.76
C MET A 1 -4.77 29.85 -10.63
N THR A 2 -4.76 31.16 -10.35
CA THR A 2 -5.53 31.77 -9.25
C THR A 2 -7.06 31.69 -9.42
N ALA A 3 -7.59 31.84 -10.65
CA ALA A 3 -9.05 31.85 -10.88
C ALA A 3 -9.75 30.52 -10.53
N ILE A 4 -9.18 29.37 -10.91
CA ILE A 4 -9.77 28.04 -10.62
C ILE A 4 -9.81 27.80 -9.10
N THR A 5 -8.71 28.09 -8.41
CA THR A 5 -8.64 27.97 -6.95
C THR A 5 -9.68 28.85 -6.25
N THR A 6 -9.85 30.11 -6.70
CA THR A 6 -10.89 31.00 -6.18
C THR A 6 -12.29 30.44 -6.39
N VAL A 7 -12.59 29.91 -7.57
CA VAL A 7 -13.88 29.26 -7.85
C VAL A 7 -14.11 28.06 -6.93
N LEU A 8 -13.11 27.19 -6.76
CA LEU A 8 -13.21 26.04 -5.86
C LEU A 8 -13.46 26.46 -4.41
N ILE A 9 -12.81 27.51 -3.92
CA ILE A 9 -13.02 28.05 -2.57
C ILE A 9 -14.44 28.61 -2.42
N ILE A 10 -14.93 29.36 -3.41
CA ILE A 10 -16.31 29.88 -3.40
C ILE A 10 -17.33 28.74 -3.40
N VAL A 11 -17.10 27.69 -4.19
CA VAL A 11 -17.94 26.48 -4.21
C VAL A 11 -17.91 25.80 -2.83
N LEU A 12 -16.74 25.60 -2.23
CA LEU A 12 -16.62 25.01 -0.89
C LEU A 12 -17.29 25.86 0.19
N ALA A 13 -17.12 27.18 0.17
CA ALA A 13 -17.73 28.08 1.14
C ALA A 13 -19.26 28.07 1.02
N SER A 14 -19.79 28.23 -0.20
CA SER A 14 -21.23 28.23 -0.46
C SER A 14 -21.90 26.91 -0.09
N THR A 15 -21.32 25.77 -0.52
CA THR A 15 -21.80 24.44 -0.15
C THR A 15 -21.75 24.21 1.37
N SER A 16 -20.72 24.70 2.05
CA SER A 16 -20.59 24.57 3.51
C SER A 16 -21.63 25.38 4.26
N VAL A 17 -21.94 26.60 3.81
CA VAL A 17 -23.03 27.42 4.39
C VAL A 17 -24.38 26.73 4.24
N LEU A 18 -24.65 26.13 3.07
CA LEU A 18 -25.88 25.37 2.83
C LEU A 18 -25.95 24.14 3.74
N LEU A 19 -24.88 23.35 3.82
CA LEU A 19 -24.80 22.17 4.69
C LEU A 19 -24.97 22.57 6.16
N LEU A 20 -24.37 23.68 6.59
CA LEU A 20 -24.56 24.24 7.92
C LEU A 20 -26.02 24.57 8.20
N ALA A 21 -26.74 25.18 7.25
CA ALA A 21 -28.16 25.43 7.40
C ALA A 21 -28.98 24.11 7.56
N PHE A 22 -28.66 23.06 6.78
CA PHE A 22 -29.28 21.74 6.95
C PHE A 22 -28.99 21.13 8.34
N GLY A 23 -27.73 21.12 8.76
CA GLY A 23 -27.32 20.56 10.06
C GLY A 23 -27.93 21.29 11.24
N MET A 24 -27.89 22.63 11.22
CA MET A 24 -28.51 23.46 12.26
C MET A 24 -30.02 23.24 12.31
N ASN A 25 -30.68 23.09 11.16
CA ASN A 25 -32.09 22.74 11.12
C ASN A 25 -32.35 21.37 11.75
N LEU A 26 -31.51 20.38 11.46
CA LEU A 26 -31.61 19.05 12.02
C LEU A 26 -31.46 19.05 13.55
N LEU A 27 -30.48 19.79 14.06
CA LEU A 27 -30.28 20.00 15.50
C LEU A 27 -31.47 20.71 16.13
N TYR A 28 -32.02 21.73 15.46
CA TYR A 28 -33.23 22.42 15.91
C TYR A 28 -34.42 21.47 16.01
N LEU A 29 -34.70 20.68 14.96
CA LEU A 29 -35.79 19.68 14.99
C LEU A 29 -35.54 18.62 16.06
N THR A 30 -34.30 18.16 16.22
CA THR A 30 -33.92 17.16 17.24
C THR A 30 -34.12 17.69 18.66
N TRP A 31 -33.66 18.91 18.95
CA TRP A 31 -33.86 19.57 20.24
C TRP A 31 -35.34 19.80 20.54
N ARG A 32 -36.14 20.11 19.51
CA ARG A 32 -37.59 20.26 19.66
C ARG A 32 -38.26 18.92 19.93
N ALA A 33 -37.85 17.88 19.23
CA ALA A 33 -38.37 16.53 19.38
C ALA A 33 -38.10 15.97 20.77
N SER A 34 -36.91 16.21 21.34
CA SER A 34 -36.58 15.73 22.70
C SER A 34 -37.42 16.38 23.80
N ARG A 35 -38.05 17.53 23.53
CA ARG A 35 -38.96 18.23 24.45
C ARG A 35 -40.44 18.04 24.09
N LEU A 36 -40.73 17.40 22.96
CA LEU A 36 -42.10 17.22 22.49
C LEU A 36 -42.75 16.05 23.22
N ARG A 37 -43.97 16.28 23.74
CA ARG A 37 -44.84 15.20 24.21
C ARG A 37 -45.79 14.80 23.08
N PRO A 38 -45.94 13.51 22.75
CA PRO A 38 -46.89 13.07 21.74
C PRO A 38 -48.30 13.55 22.08
N ALA A 39 -48.97 14.19 21.12
CA ALA A 39 -50.35 14.61 21.28
C ALA A 39 -51.26 13.37 21.32
N ARG A 40 -52.08 13.26 22.36
CA ARG A 40 -53.14 12.25 22.42
C ARG A 40 -54.36 12.79 21.69
N HIS A 41 -54.91 11.99 20.79
CA HIS A 41 -56.16 12.28 20.10
C HIS A 41 -57.19 11.26 20.55
N ASP A 42 -58.39 11.75 20.84
CA ASP A 42 -59.49 10.86 21.20
C ASP A 42 -59.93 10.04 19.99
N PRO A 43 -60.24 8.75 20.18
CA PRO A 43 -60.78 7.94 19.10
C PRO A 43 -62.11 8.49 18.59
N ALA A 44 -62.45 8.20 17.34
CA ALA A 44 -63.75 8.53 16.79
C ALA A 44 -64.88 7.88 17.62
N PRO A 45 -65.91 8.64 18.04
CA PRO A 45 -67.04 8.11 18.79
C PRO A 45 -67.75 6.98 18.02
N ARG A 46 -68.29 6.01 18.76
CA ARG A 46 -69.14 4.97 18.17
C ARG A 46 -70.53 5.56 17.86
N GLY A 47 -71.11 5.19 16.72
CA GLY A 47 -72.42 5.65 16.26
C GLY A 47 -72.36 6.88 15.34
N THR A 48 -71.22 7.55 15.22
CA THR A 48 -71.01 8.72 14.34
C THR A 48 -70.03 8.43 13.20
N GLU A 49 -69.83 7.16 12.86
CA GLU A 49 -68.87 6.73 11.85
C GLU A 49 -69.23 7.27 10.45
N GLN A 50 -68.31 8.03 9.87
CA GLN A 50 -68.39 8.52 8.49
C GLN A 50 -68.06 7.41 7.49
N LEU A 51 -68.54 7.57 6.25
CA LEU A 51 -68.14 6.69 5.15
C LEU A 51 -66.65 6.90 4.83
N VAL A 52 -65.88 5.83 4.84
CA VAL A 52 -64.45 5.83 4.50
C VAL A 52 -64.21 4.85 3.36
N CYS A 53 -63.49 5.30 2.33
CA CYS A 53 -62.98 4.44 1.27
C CYS A 53 -61.48 4.19 1.48
N VAL A 54 -61.08 2.93 1.52
CA VAL A 54 -59.68 2.52 1.63
C VAL A 54 -59.16 2.12 0.25
N GLN A 55 -58.18 2.84 -0.27
CA GLN A 55 -57.55 2.57 -1.56
C GLN A 55 -56.23 1.82 -1.38
N ILE A 56 -56.09 0.70 -2.08
CA ILE A 56 -54.89 -0.16 -2.09
C ILE A 56 -54.33 -0.18 -3.52
N PRO A 57 -53.41 0.73 -3.89
CA PRO A 57 -52.73 0.67 -5.18
C PRO A 57 -51.77 -0.52 -5.26
N ILE A 58 -51.92 -1.33 -6.30
CA ILE A 58 -51.15 -2.56 -6.53
C ILE A 58 -50.57 -2.58 -7.95
N TYR A 59 -49.30 -2.97 -8.06
CA TYR A 59 -48.65 -3.28 -9.32
C TYR A 59 -47.59 -4.37 -9.12
N ASN A 60 -47.85 -5.58 -9.59
CA ASN A 60 -46.92 -6.72 -9.57
C ASN A 60 -46.44 -7.09 -8.15
N GLU A 61 -47.36 -7.15 -7.19
CA GLU A 61 -47.12 -7.36 -5.75
C GLU A 61 -47.50 -8.76 -5.25
N ARG A 62 -47.26 -9.83 -6.05
CA ARG A 62 -47.77 -11.18 -5.78
C ARG A 62 -47.49 -11.75 -4.38
N TYR A 63 -46.38 -11.35 -3.75
CA TYR A 63 -45.98 -11.85 -2.42
C TYR A 63 -46.67 -11.13 -1.25
N VAL A 64 -47.18 -9.91 -1.46
CA VAL A 64 -47.67 -9.06 -0.36
C VAL A 64 -49.12 -8.60 -0.57
N ALA A 65 -49.66 -8.65 -1.79
CA ALA A 65 -51.02 -8.25 -2.12
C ALA A 65 -52.09 -8.89 -1.23
N ALA A 66 -52.02 -10.22 -1.01
CA ALA A 66 -52.97 -10.90 -0.14
C ALA A 66 -52.91 -10.42 1.32
N ARG A 67 -51.70 -10.10 1.82
CA ARG A 67 -51.47 -9.66 3.20
C ARG A 67 -52.10 -8.29 3.46
N VAL A 68 -51.89 -7.33 2.57
CA VAL A 68 -52.46 -5.98 2.73
C VAL A 68 -53.99 -6.00 2.61
N ILE A 69 -54.55 -6.76 1.66
CA ILE A 69 -56.01 -6.85 1.47
C ILE A 69 -56.65 -7.45 2.73
N ASP A 70 -56.07 -8.53 3.26
CA ASP A 70 -56.56 -9.15 4.49
C ASP A 70 -56.45 -8.19 5.70
N ALA A 71 -55.36 -7.43 5.82
CA ALA A 71 -55.17 -6.46 6.91
C ALA A 71 -56.14 -5.28 6.83
N VAL A 72 -56.35 -4.71 5.65
CA VAL A 72 -57.31 -3.61 5.43
C VAL A 72 -58.74 -4.06 5.68
N CYS A 73 -59.12 -5.25 5.21
CA CYS A 73 -60.47 -5.79 5.45
C CYS A 73 -60.71 -6.17 6.91
N ALA A 74 -59.66 -6.29 7.73
CA ALA A 74 -59.75 -6.55 9.16
C ALA A 74 -59.84 -5.28 10.03
N ILE A 75 -59.82 -4.08 9.42
CA ILE A 75 -59.99 -2.82 10.15
C ILE A 75 -61.37 -2.77 10.80
N GLU A 76 -61.40 -2.39 12.08
CA GLU A 76 -62.61 -2.23 12.89
C GLU A 76 -63.39 -0.98 12.49
N TRP A 77 -64.27 -1.14 11.50
CA TRP A 77 -65.21 -0.12 11.06
C TRP A 77 -66.55 -0.75 10.65
N PRO A 78 -67.70 -0.06 10.79
CA PRO A 78 -68.98 -0.61 10.36
C PRO A 78 -68.95 -0.98 8.86
N ALA A 79 -69.38 -2.20 8.52
CA ALA A 79 -69.29 -2.72 7.16
C ALA A 79 -70.04 -1.86 6.12
N ASN A 80 -71.16 -1.24 6.50
CA ASN A 80 -71.92 -0.31 5.66
C ASN A 80 -71.29 1.10 5.54
N ARG A 81 -70.21 1.37 6.28
CA ARG A 81 -69.44 2.62 6.27
C ARG A 81 -67.99 2.43 5.81
N LEU A 82 -67.62 1.21 5.41
CA LEU A 82 -66.29 0.86 4.91
C LEU A 82 -66.38 0.39 3.46
N GLU A 83 -65.76 1.14 2.56
CA GLU A 83 -65.49 0.73 1.19
C GLU A 83 -64.00 0.41 1.05
N VAL A 84 -63.65 -0.66 0.34
CA VAL A 84 -62.26 -1.00 0.02
C VAL A 84 -62.10 -1.12 -1.48
N GLN A 85 -61.23 -0.32 -2.07
CA GLN A 85 -60.87 -0.36 -3.48
C GLN A 85 -59.44 -0.91 -3.65
N VAL A 86 -59.30 -2.05 -4.30
CA VAL A 86 -58.00 -2.57 -4.74
C VAL A 86 -57.74 -2.06 -6.17
N LEU A 87 -56.85 -1.08 -6.29
CA LEU A 87 -56.54 -0.39 -7.55
C LEU A 87 -55.35 -1.10 -8.22
N ASP A 88 -55.64 -2.06 -9.08
CA ASP A 88 -54.67 -3.01 -9.60
C ASP A 88 -54.29 -2.73 -11.06
N ASP A 89 -53.05 -2.27 -11.25
CA ASP A 89 -52.44 -2.06 -12.57
C ASP A 89 -51.54 -3.24 -12.99
N SER A 90 -51.58 -4.39 -12.29
CA SER A 90 -50.65 -5.52 -12.50
C SER A 90 -50.86 -6.22 -13.84
N ASP A 91 -49.75 -6.72 -14.39
CA ASP A 91 -49.65 -7.50 -15.63
C ASP A 91 -49.07 -8.92 -15.40
N ASP A 92 -48.89 -9.33 -14.15
CA ASP A 92 -48.36 -10.64 -13.74
C ASP A 92 -49.38 -11.47 -12.91
N GLU A 93 -48.91 -12.50 -12.20
CA GLU A 93 -49.76 -13.38 -11.38
C GLU A 93 -50.41 -12.69 -10.17
N THR A 94 -50.17 -11.40 -9.95
CA THR A 94 -50.80 -10.61 -8.88
C THR A 94 -52.30 -10.47 -9.11
N ALA A 95 -52.76 -10.26 -10.35
CA ALA A 95 -54.18 -10.02 -10.62
C ALA A 95 -55.09 -11.19 -10.16
N PRO A 96 -54.80 -12.46 -10.51
CA PRO A 96 -55.55 -13.60 -9.98
C PRO A 96 -55.53 -13.72 -8.45
N ILE A 97 -54.43 -13.32 -7.80
CA ILE A 97 -54.33 -13.32 -6.32
C ILE A 97 -55.27 -12.28 -5.72
N VAL A 98 -55.34 -11.09 -6.33
CA VAL A 98 -56.26 -10.03 -5.93
C VAL A 98 -57.71 -10.46 -6.13
N ASP A 99 -58.06 -11.00 -7.31
CA ASP A 99 -59.41 -11.51 -7.63
C ASP A 99 -59.91 -12.49 -6.56
N ALA A 100 -59.10 -13.51 -6.25
CA ALA A 100 -59.44 -14.54 -5.27
C ALA A 100 -59.64 -13.95 -3.86
N ARG A 101 -58.85 -12.95 -3.47
CA ARG A 101 -58.92 -12.32 -2.16
C ARG A 101 -60.10 -11.36 -2.04
N VAL A 102 -60.39 -10.58 -3.07
CA VAL A 102 -61.56 -9.71 -3.13
C VAL A 102 -62.84 -10.54 -3.06
N ALA A 103 -62.94 -11.64 -3.83
CA ALA A 103 -64.09 -12.55 -3.79
C ALA A 103 -64.30 -13.20 -2.41
N ARG A 104 -63.21 -13.49 -1.68
CA ARG A 104 -63.28 -14.01 -0.31
C ARG A 104 -63.92 -13.01 0.67
N TRP A 105 -63.52 -11.74 0.61
CA TRP A 105 -64.02 -10.72 1.54
C TRP A 105 -65.42 -10.22 1.18
N ARG A 106 -65.77 -10.17 -0.11
CA ARG A 106 -67.16 -9.94 -0.56
C ARG A 106 -68.12 -10.98 0.03
N ARG A 107 -67.75 -12.27 0.01
CA ARG A 107 -68.55 -13.35 0.63
C ARG A 107 -68.73 -13.21 2.15
N ARG A 108 -67.91 -12.40 2.82
CA ARG A 108 -68.00 -12.10 4.25
C ARG A 108 -68.80 -10.82 4.54
N GLY A 109 -69.45 -10.22 3.54
CA GLY A 109 -70.31 -9.05 3.68
C GLY A 109 -69.59 -7.69 3.65
N LEU A 110 -68.31 -7.64 3.26
CA LEU A 110 -67.59 -6.38 3.09
C LEU A 110 -67.69 -5.84 1.65
N HIS A 111 -67.79 -4.52 1.53
CA HIS A 111 -67.77 -3.84 0.22
C HIS A 111 -66.33 -3.67 -0.28
N VAL A 112 -65.81 -4.72 -0.91
CA VAL A 112 -64.46 -4.72 -1.52
C VAL A 112 -64.60 -4.72 -3.04
N THR A 113 -63.89 -3.85 -3.76
CA THR A 113 -63.90 -3.78 -5.22
C THR A 113 -62.51 -3.96 -5.80
N HIS A 114 -62.40 -4.76 -6.86
CA HIS A 114 -61.18 -4.88 -7.65
C HIS A 114 -61.33 -3.97 -8.87
N VAL A 115 -60.51 -2.94 -8.94
CA VAL A 115 -60.56 -1.91 -9.98
C VAL A 115 -59.32 -2.06 -10.84
N ARG A 116 -59.52 -2.27 -12.14
CA ARG A 116 -58.43 -2.38 -13.13
C ARG A 116 -58.61 -1.32 -14.22
N ARG A 117 -57.49 -0.78 -14.71
CA ARG A 117 -57.45 0.21 -15.80
C ARG A 117 -56.82 -0.40 -17.04
N GLN A 118 -57.26 0.01 -18.23
CA GLN A 118 -56.70 -0.48 -19.50
C GLN A 118 -55.26 0.00 -19.75
N LYS A 119 -54.93 1.23 -19.31
CA LYS A 119 -53.61 1.84 -19.49
C LYS A 119 -53.07 2.32 -18.15
N ARG A 120 -51.80 2.02 -17.87
CA ARG A 120 -51.07 2.43 -16.66
C ARG A 120 -50.59 3.88 -16.72
N THR A 121 -51.43 4.80 -17.21
CA THR A 121 -51.07 6.22 -17.31
C THR A 121 -51.05 6.85 -15.93
N GLY A 122 -49.98 7.60 -15.65
CA GLY A 122 -49.79 8.30 -14.38
C GLY A 122 -49.47 7.39 -13.17
N PHE A 123 -49.22 6.10 -13.40
CA PHE A 123 -48.83 5.13 -12.36
C PHE A 123 -49.76 5.20 -11.12
N LYS A 124 -49.20 5.17 -9.91
CA LYS A 124 -49.94 5.24 -8.63
C LYS A 124 -50.86 6.45 -8.54
N ALA A 125 -50.37 7.65 -8.90
CA ALA A 125 -51.19 8.87 -8.89
C ALA A 125 -52.42 8.76 -9.80
N GLY A 126 -52.25 8.17 -10.98
CA GLY A 126 -53.35 7.93 -11.91
C GLY A 126 -54.33 6.87 -11.38
N ALA A 127 -53.85 5.83 -10.72
CA ALA A 127 -54.69 4.80 -10.12
C ALA A 127 -55.57 5.41 -9.02
N LEU A 128 -54.97 6.18 -8.11
CA LEU A 128 -55.67 6.88 -7.03
C LEU A 128 -56.69 7.90 -7.58
N ALA A 129 -56.33 8.65 -8.61
CA ALA A 129 -57.25 9.58 -9.29
C ALA A 129 -58.46 8.86 -9.89
N HIS A 130 -58.26 7.71 -10.54
CA HIS A 130 -59.33 6.90 -11.10
C HIS A 130 -60.21 6.28 -10.01
N GLY A 131 -59.63 5.75 -8.93
CA GLY A 131 -60.40 5.23 -7.80
C GLY A 131 -61.29 6.30 -7.16
N LEU A 132 -60.80 7.55 -7.09
CA LEU A 132 -61.56 8.68 -6.54
C LEU A 132 -62.84 8.99 -7.32
N THR A 133 -62.89 8.70 -8.63
CA THR A 133 -64.11 8.88 -9.44
C THR A 133 -65.16 7.80 -9.20
N LEU A 134 -64.77 6.69 -8.56
CA LEU A 134 -65.63 5.51 -8.34
C LEU A 134 -66.24 5.43 -6.92
N THR A 135 -65.85 6.33 -6.01
CA THR A 135 -66.40 6.42 -4.65
C THR A 135 -66.98 7.80 -4.40
N GLN A 136 -67.90 7.91 -3.44
CA GLN A 136 -68.40 9.18 -2.88
C GLN A 136 -67.99 9.36 -1.41
N ALA A 137 -67.08 8.53 -0.90
CA ALA A 137 -66.62 8.63 0.48
C ALA A 137 -65.97 10.00 0.76
N PRO A 138 -66.37 10.71 1.84
CA PRO A 138 -65.75 11.98 2.23
C PRO A 138 -64.30 11.82 2.74
N PHE A 139 -63.90 10.59 3.09
CA PHE A 139 -62.55 10.29 3.58
C PHE A 139 -61.94 9.12 2.81
N ILE A 140 -60.66 9.28 2.43
CA ILE A 140 -59.90 8.32 1.64
C ILE A 140 -58.68 7.88 2.45
N ALA A 141 -58.64 6.62 2.88
CA ALA A 141 -57.47 5.99 3.48
C ALA A 141 -56.63 5.32 2.39
N ILE A 142 -55.30 5.34 2.51
CA ILE A 142 -54.41 4.80 1.47
C ILE A 142 -53.38 3.87 2.10
N PHE A 143 -53.27 2.65 1.55
CA PHE A 143 -52.27 1.65 1.98
C PHE A 143 -51.50 1.07 0.79
N ASP A 144 -50.18 1.14 0.85
CA ASP A 144 -49.31 0.49 -0.13
C ASP A 144 -49.26 -1.01 0.17
N ALA A 145 -48.91 -1.80 -0.84
CA ALA A 145 -49.11 -3.24 -0.80
C ALA A 145 -48.27 -3.99 0.27
N ASP A 146 -47.23 -3.34 0.78
CA ASP A 146 -46.31 -3.85 1.79
C ASP A 146 -46.70 -3.49 3.24
N PHE A 147 -47.74 -2.69 3.45
CA PHE A 147 -48.17 -2.25 4.77
C PHE A 147 -49.20 -3.19 5.42
N VAL A 148 -49.20 -3.20 6.76
CA VAL A 148 -50.13 -3.98 7.57
C VAL A 148 -50.79 -3.05 8.61
N PRO A 149 -51.92 -2.40 8.30
CA PRO A 149 -52.61 -1.56 9.29
C PRO A 149 -53.11 -2.36 10.49
N PRO A 150 -53.06 -1.78 11.71
CA PRO A 150 -53.71 -2.36 12.87
C PRO A 150 -55.24 -2.21 12.76
N ALA A 151 -55.97 -3.09 13.45
CA ALA A 151 -57.42 -3.15 13.37
C ALA A 151 -58.10 -1.84 13.83
N ASP A 152 -57.52 -1.14 14.80
CA ASP A 152 -58.01 0.13 15.35
C ASP A 152 -57.62 1.38 14.53
N PHE A 153 -57.01 1.22 13.35
CA PHE A 153 -56.47 2.33 12.54
C PHE A 153 -57.49 3.44 12.27
N LEU A 154 -58.69 3.11 11.76
CA LEU A 154 -59.71 4.12 11.46
C LEU A 154 -60.29 4.74 12.73
N ARG A 155 -60.43 3.98 13.81
CA ARG A 155 -60.89 4.51 15.10
C ARG A 155 -59.99 5.63 15.60
N ARG A 156 -58.67 5.49 15.45
CA ARG A 156 -57.71 6.48 15.94
C ARG A 156 -57.49 7.64 14.98
N THR A 157 -57.54 7.40 13.67
CA THR A 157 -57.34 8.47 12.67
C THR A 157 -58.57 9.35 12.49
N MET A 158 -59.77 8.77 12.53
CA MET A 158 -61.00 9.52 12.23
C MET A 158 -61.36 10.56 13.29
N GLY A 159 -60.95 10.37 14.55
CA GLY A 159 -61.18 11.35 15.63
C GLY A 159 -60.51 12.70 15.36
N VAL A 160 -59.42 12.72 14.59
CA VAL A 160 -58.66 13.92 14.24
C VAL A 160 -59.45 14.87 13.33
N PHE A 161 -60.36 14.34 12.51
CA PHE A 161 -61.14 15.13 11.55
C PHE A 161 -62.31 15.91 12.16
N ALA A 162 -62.47 15.86 13.49
CA ALA A 162 -63.31 16.80 14.23
C ALA A 162 -62.86 18.26 14.01
N ASP A 163 -61.57 18.50 13.78
CA ASP A 163 -61.09 19.78 13.24
C ASP A 163 -61.28 19.79 11.71
N GLU A 164 -62.21 20.62 11.25
CA GLU A 164 -62.54 20.78 9.83
C GLU A 164 -61.37 21.30 9.00
N SER A 165 -60.40 21.99 9.61
CA SER A 165 -59.21 22.49 8.91
C SER A 165 -58.18 21.41 8.60
N ILE A 166 -58.31 20.20 9.16
CA ILE A 166 -57.43 19.07 8.86
C ILE A 166 -57.78 18.49 7.49
N GLY A 167 -56.82 18.57 6.57
CA GLY A 167 -56.90 18.00 5.24
C GLY A 167 -56.46 16.53 5.20
N PHE A 168 -55.47 16.15 6.01
CA PHE A 168 -55.03 14.76 6.14
C PHE A 168 -54.40 14.46 7.50
N VAL A 169 -54.39 13.18 7.85
CA VAL A 169 -53.70 12.61 9.01
C VAL A 169 -52.74 11.50 8.57
N GLN A 170 -51.51 11.54 9.07
CA GLN A 170 -50.47 10.54 8.84
C GLN A 170 -50.21 9.71 10.11
N ALA A 171 -50.17 8.39 9.99
CA ALA A 171 -49.69 7.50 11.05
C ALA A 171 -48.19 7.20 10.89
N ARG A 172 -47.55 6.78 11.98
CA ARG A 172 -46.13 6.43 11.99
C ARG A 172 -45.86 5.09 11.30
N TRP A 173 -44.80 5.03 10.49
CA TRP A 173 -44.33 3.75 9.95
C TRP A 173 -43.64 2.89 11.02
N GLY A 174 -43.98 1.60 11.03
CA GLY A 174 -43.25 0.55 11.73
C GLY A 174 -42.53 -0.35 10.74
N HIS A 175 -41.76 -1.32 11.22
CA HIS A 175 -40.90 -2.16 10.37
C HIS A 175 -41.10 -3.64 10.70
N LEU A 176 -41.57 -4.43 9.73
CA LEU A 176 -41.78 -5.89 9.88
C LEU A 176 -40.45 -6.64 9.97
N ASP A 177 -39.44 -6.21 9.22
CA ASP A 177 -38.18 -6.92 8.99
C ASP A 177 -36.94 -6.14 9.46
N GLU A 178 -37.10 -5.22 10.42
CA GLU A 178 -35.99 -4.51 11.09
C GLU A 178 -34.93 -5.47 11.63
N GLY A 179 -35.35 -6.65 12.10
CA GLY A 179 -34.46 -7.69 12.64
C GLY A 179 -33.83 -8.61 11.60
N TYR A 180 -34.12 -8.44 10.31
CA TYR A 180 -33.65 -9.35 9.25
C TYR A 180 -32.14 -9.25 9.03
N SER A 181 -31.62 -8.03 8.89
CA SER A 181 -30.20 -7.78 8.62
C SER A 181 -29.72 -6.49 9.28
N TRP A 182 -28.39 -6.29 9.33
CA TRP A 182 -27.84 -5.00 9.76
C TRP A 182 -28.30 -3.85 8.85
N PHE A 183 -28.51 -4.15 7.56
CA PHE A 183 -28.91 -3.16 6.55
C PHE A 183 -30.36 -2.71 6.73
N THR A 184 -31.31 -3.64 6.91
CA THR A 184 -32.71 -3.30 7.22
C THR A 184 -32.83 -2.55 8.54
N ARG A 185 -32.00 -2.89 9.53
CA ARG A 185 -31.91 -2.11 10.77
C ARG A 185 -31.44 -0.66 10.58
N LEU A 186 -30.49 -0.41 9.67
CA LEU A 186 -30.06 0.98 9.36
C LEU A 186 -31.15 1.76 8.64
N GLN A 187 -31.88 1.12 7.72
CA GLN A 187 -33.02 1.75 7.06
C GLN A 187 -34.12 2.11 8.07
N ALA A 188 -34.45 1.20 8.99
CA ALA A 188 -35.38 1.47 10.08
C ALA A 188 -34.94 2.67 10.94
N LEU A 189 -33.64 2.79 11.26
CA LEU A 189 -33.11 3.95 11.99
C LEU A 189 -33.28 5.26 11.19
N ALA A 190 -33.03 5.23 9.88
CA ALA A 190 -33.19 6.38 9.00
C ALA A 190 -34.66 6.84 8.92
N ILE A 191 -35.59 5.91 8.79
CA ILE A 191 -37.03 6.18 8.71
C ILE A 191 -37.58 6.61 10.07
N ASP A 192 -37.17 5.96 11.16
CA ASP A 192 -37.55 6.35 12.54
C ASP A 192 -37.17 7.80 12.83
N PHE A 193 -36.02 8.29 12.32
CA PHE A 193 -35.63 9.69 12.46
C PHE A 193 -36.62 10.63 11.77
N HIS A 194 -37.01 10.34 10.53
CA HIS A 194 -38.00 11.14 9.80
C HIS A 194 -39.32 11.24 10.59
N PHE A 195 -39.85 10.10 11.05
CA PHE A 195 -41.15 10.05 11.72
C PHE A 195 -41.16 10.55 13.18
N LEU A 196 -40.13 10.23 13.97
CA LEU A 196 -40.09 10.56 15.41
C LEU A 196 -39.45 11.92 15.71
N VAL A 197 -38.73 12.50 14.74
CA VAL A 197 -38.09 13.82 14.90
C VAL A 197 -38.70 14.81 13.94
N GLU A 198 -38.53 14.62 12.64
CA GLU A 198 -38.90 15.65 11.66
C GLU A 198 -40.42 15.84 11.58
N GLN A 199 -41.16 14.77 11.32
CA GLN A 199 -42.60 14.83 11.10
C GLN A 199 -43.37 15.19 12.38
N ALA A 200 -42.96 14.62 13.51
CA ALA A 200 -43.50 14.95 14.82
C ALA A 200 -43.40 16.46 15.13
N VAL A 201 -42.22 17.06 14.93
CA VAL A 201 -42.01 18.49 15.19
C VAL A 201 -42.71 19.36 14.15
N ARG A 202 -42.71 18.95 12.87
CA ARG A 202 -43.37 19.71 11.80
C ARG A 202 -44.88 19.83 12.05
N SER A 203 -45.56 18.73 12.32
CA SER A 203 -47.00 18.74 12.62
C SER A 203 -47.29 19.55 13.88
N ALA A 204 -46.57 19.32 14.98
CA ALA A 204 -46.78 20.03 16.25
C ALA A 204 -46.49 21.55 16.18
N ARG A 205 -45.72 22.02 15.20
CA ARG A 205 -45.37 23.44 15.02
C ARG A 205 -46.10 24.13 13.88
N GLY A 206 -46.98 23.42 13.18
CA GLY A 206 -47.65 23.95 11.98
C GLY A 206 -46.68 24.25 10.84
N TYR A 207 -45.56 23.53 10.77
CA TYR A 207 -44.71 23.54 9.58
C TYR A 207 -45.30 22.60 8.54
N PHE A 208 -44.96 22.85 7.27
CA PHE A 208 -45.44 21.97 6.20
C PHE A 208 -44.96 20.55 6.43
N THR A 209 -45.94 19.65 6.42
CA THR A 209 -45.79 18.21 6.66
C THR A 209 -46.18 17.45 5.41
N ASN A 210 -45.47 16.39 5.07
CA ASN A 210 -45.80 15.52 3.95
C ASN A 210 -46.66 14.35 4.42
N PHE A 211 -47.70 14.02 3.65
CA PHE A 211 -48.23 12.67 3.58
C PHE A 211 -47.18 11.80 2.87
N THR A 212 -46.86 10.64 3.42
CA THR A 212 -45.81 9.75 2.90
C THR A 212 -46.34 8.71 1.93
N GLY A 213 -47.47 9.01 1.28
CA GLY A 213 -48.06 8.19 0.22
C GLY A 213 -48.87 7.00 0.71
N THR A 214 -48.90 6.75 2.01
CA THR A 214 -49.57 5.59 2.63
C THR A 214 -49.74 5.76 4.13
N ALA A 215 -50.42 4.83 4.79
CA ALA A 215 -50.62 4.79 6.23
C ALA A 215 -51.26 6.07 6.80
N GLY A 216 -52.25 6.61 6.10
CA GLY A 216 -52.99 7.78 6.57
C GLY A 216 -54.29 7.99 5.80
N VAL A 217 -55.02 9.01 6.22
CA VAL A 217 -56.37 9.33 5.73
C VAL A 217 -56.40 10.76 5.23
N TRP A 218 -57.05 10.97 4.10
CA TRP A 218 -57.30 12.26 3.48
C TRP A 218 -58.77 12.62 3.54
N ARG A 219 -59.06 13.90 3.78
CA ARG A 219 -60.37 14.48 3.49
C ARG A 219 -60.49 14.69 1.97
N ARG A 220 -61.53 14.14 1.35
CA ARG A 220 -61.78 14.27 -0.10
C ARG A 220 -61.76 15.72 -0.57
N ALA A 221 -62.46 16.61 0.14
CA ALA A 221 -62.51 18.03 -0.17
C ALA A 221 -61.11 18.68 -0.21
N ALA A 222 -60.16 18.20 0.60
CA ALA A 222 -58.79 18.67 0.58
C ALA A 222 -58.04 18.20 -0.67
N ILE A 223 -58.29 16.97 -1.14
CA ILE A 223 -57.72 16.46 -2.41
C ILE A 223 -58.27 17.28 -3.59
N GLU A 224 -59.59 17.44 -3.67
CA GLU A 224 -60.28 18.10 -4.79
C GLU A 224 -59.96 19.59 -4.88
N SER A 225 -60.10 20.33 -3.77
CA SER A 225 -59.73 21.76 -3.73
C SER A 225 -58.26 21.99 -4.03
N SER A 226 -57.40 20.99 -3.78
CA SER A 226 -55.98 21.07 -4.07
C SER A 226 -55.61 20.84 -5.53
N GLY A 227 -56.56 20.40 -6.36
CA GLY A 227 -56.35 20.05 -7.77
C GLY A 227 -56.08 18.56 -8.02
N GLY A 228 -56.39 17.68 -7.06
CA GLY A 228 -56.31 16.24 -7.22
C GLY A 228 -54.90 15.65 -7.19
N TRP A 229 -54.82 14.33 -7.45
CA TRP A 229 -53.57 13.59 -7.62
C TRP A 229 -52.88 13.97 -8.92
N SER A 230 -51.57 14.25 -8.87
CA SER A 230 -50.78 14.66 -10.04
C SER A 230 -49.66 13.66 -10.31
N ALA A 231 -49.59 13.14 -11.53
CA ALA A 231 -48.49 12.26 -11.99
C ALA A 231 -47.25 13.03 -12.47
N ALA A 232 -47.23 14.34 -12.25
CA ALA A 232 -46.23 15.20 -12.83
C ALA A 232 -44.92 15.23 -12.02
N THR A 233 -44.92 14.64 -10.82
CA THR A 233 -43.72 14.26 -10.04
C THR A 233 -43.79 12.76 -9.69
N LEU A 234 -42.65 12.13 -9.37
CA LEU A 234 -42.61 10.75 -8.88
C LEU A 234 -43.00 10.57 -7.39
N THR A 235 -43.28 11.68 -6.69
CA THR A 235 -43.73 11.75 -5.30
C THR A 235 -45.04 12.55 -5.25
N GLU A 236 -46.11 11.94 -5.77
CA GLU A 236 -47.44 12.55 -5.88
C GLU A 236 -48.02 12.98 -4.52
N ASP A 237 -47.59 12.29 -3.48
CA ASP A 237 -47.94 12.46 -2.08
C ASP A 237 -47.38 13.75 -1.48
N LEU A 238 -46.08 13.99 -1.64
CA LEU A 238 -45.40 15.22 -1.22
C LEU A 238 -45.98 16.43 -1.97
N ASP A 239 -46.23 16.28 -3.27
CA ASP A 239 -46.79 17.33 -4.11
C ASP A 239 -48.20 17.74 -3.65
N LEU A 240 -49.10 16.78 -3.47
CA LEU A 240 -50.45 17.06 -2.98
C LEU A 240 -50.45 17.65 -1.57
N SER A 241 -49.60 17.15 -0.68
CA SER A 241 -49.45 17.65 0.69
C SER A 241 -49.12 19.13 0.75
N TYR A 242 -48.17 19.57 -0.08
CA TYR A 242 -47.75 20.96 -0.14
C TYR A 242 -48.81 21.84 -0.80
N ARG A 243 -49.45 21.38 -1.88
CA ARG A 243 -50.55 22.10 -2.52
C ARG A 243 -51.73 22.32 -1.58
N ALA A 244 -52.07 21.32 -0.76
CA ALA A 244 -53.14 21.42 0.23
C ALA A 244 -52.79 22.45 1.32
N GLN A 245 -51.58 22.39 1.88
CA GLN A 245 -51.16 23.33 2.92
C GLN A 245 -50.98 24.76 2.39
N LEU A 246 -50.59 24.94 1.12
CA LEU A 246 -50.59 26.25 0.47
C LEU A 246 -52.02 26.85 0.33
N ARG A 247 -53.05 26.00 0.32
CA ARG A 247 -54.47 26.41 0.34
C ARG A 247 -55.05 26.53 1.75
N GLY A 248 -54.23 26.37 2.80
CA GLY A 248 -54.64 26.56 4.19
C GLY A 248 -55.10 25.30 4.91
N TRP A 249 -55.12 24.13 4.25
CA TRP A 249 -55.36 22.86 4.93
C TRP A 249 -54.24 22.55 5.91
N LYS A 250 -54.57 21.97 7.06
CA LYS A 250 -53.60 21.53 8.07
C LYS A 250 -53.36 20.02 7.98
N ALA A 251 -52.20 19.60 8.48
CA ALA A 251 -51.79 18.21 8.55
C ALA A 251 -51.70 17.76 10.01
N ALA A 252 -52.26 16.60 10.32
CA ALA A 252 -52.10 15.94 11.61
C ALA A 252 -51.16 14.73 11.51
N TYR A 253 -50.48 14.43 12.61
CA TYR A 253 -49.59 13.28 12.71
C TYR A 253 -49.81 12.52 14.03
N LEU A 254 -50.03 11.21 13.92
CA LEU A 254 -50.24 10.30 15.05
C LEU A 254 -48.98 9.46 15.27
N GLU A 255 -48.12 9.92 16.18
CA GLU A 255 -46.83 9.29 16.50
C GLU A 255 -46.97 7.90 17.16
N ASP A 256 -48.03 7.72 17.93
CA ASP A 256 -48.35 6.52 18.71
C ASP A 256 -49.19 5.49 17.92
N LEU A 257 -49.63 5.81 16.71
CA LEU A 257 -50.29 4.87 15.80
C LEU A 257 -49.27 4.33 14.80
N VAL A 258 -48.99 3.04 14.89
CA VAL A 258 -47.90 2.39 14.11
C VAL A 258 -48.49 1.50 13.04
N VAL A 259 -48.05 1.70 11.79
CA VAL A 259 -48.41 0.85 10.64
C VAL A 259 -47.13 0.21 10.10
N PRO A 260 -46.89 -1.09 10.37
CA PRO A 260 -45.69 -1.78 9.91
C PRO A 260 -45.59 -1.95 8.39
N GLU A 261 -44.40 -1.72 7.84
CA GLU A 261 -44.02 -1.90 6.44
C GLU A 261 -42.93 -2.98 6.27
N GLU A 262 -42.71 -3.43 5.03
CA GLU A 262 -41.58 -4.30 4.67
C GLU A 262 -40.44 -3.51 4.01
N LEU A 263 -39.26 -3.52 4.63
CA LEU A 263 -38.08 -2.83 4.13
C LEU A 263 -37.41 -3.60 2.96
N PRO A 264 -36.73 -2.91 2.04
CA PRO A 264 -35.96 -3.58 1.00
C PRO A 264 -34.72 -4.29 1.60
N VAL A 265 -34.72 -5.62 1.50
CA VAL A 265 -33.59 -6.50 1.89
C VAL A 265 -32.43 -6.52 0.90
N SER A 266 -32.64 -6.00 -0.31
CA SER A 266 -31.66 -5.91 -1.42
C SER A 266 -31.10 -4.49 -1.52
N ILE A 267 -29.78 -4.37 -1.73
CA ILE A 267 -29.15 -3.04 -1.95
C ILE A 267 -29.65 -2.41 -3.26
N ASP A 268 -29.93 -3.22 -4.28
CA ASP A 268 -30.44 -2.77 -5.57
C ASP A 268 -31.91 -2.31 -5.45
N ALA A 269 -32.73 -3.03 -4.67
CA ALA A 269 -34.10 -2.58 -4.36
C ALA A 269 -34.10 -1.26 -3.57
N TYR A 270 -33.21 -1.13 -2.58
CA TYR A 270 -33.03 0.12 -1.83
C TYR A 270 -32.54 1.25 -2.74
N ARG A 271 -31.58 1.00 -3.63
CA ARG A 271 -31.06 1.99 -4.58
C ARG A 271 -32.15 2.51 -5.50
N ARG A 272 -33.02 1.64 -6.03
CA ARG A 272 -34.21 2.05 -6.81
C ARG A 272 -35.17 2.92 -6.02
N GLN A 273 -35.45 2.54 -4.77
CA GLN A 273 -36.33 3.32 -3.89
C GLN A 273 -35.77 4.72 -3.64
N GLN A 274 -34.50 4.82 -3.23
CA GLN A 274 -33.83 6.10 -2.97
C GLN A 274 -33.72 6.96 -4.23
N TRP A 275 -33.41 6.37 -5.39
CA TRP A 275 -33.39 7.09 -6.66
C TRP A 275 -34.74 7.70 -7.01
N ARG A 276 -35.83 6.95 -6.81
CA ARG A 276 -37.20 7.42 -7.07
C ARG A 276 -37.60 8.53 -6.11
N TRP A 277 -37.37 8.34 -4.81
CA TRP A 277 -37.67 9.34 -3.78
C TRP A 277 -36.89 10.63 -4.02
N ALA A 278 -35.57 10.55 -4.27
CA ALA A 278 -34.75 11.71 -4.58
C ALA A 278 -35.23 12.44 -5.85
N THR A 279 -35.51 11.70 -6.93
CA THR A 279 -35.99 12.29 -8.20
C THR A 279 -37.31 13.03 -7.98
N GLY A 280 -38.28 12.41 -7.31
CA GLY A 280 -39.57 13.01 -7.01
C GLY A 280 -39.45 14.22 -6.07
N SER A 281 -38.64 14.15 -5.03
CA SER A 281 -38.38 15.28 -4.12
C SER A 281 -37.77 16.48 -4.83
N PHE A 282 -36.79 16.28 -5.72
CA PHE A 282 -36.23 17.37 -6.52
C PHE A 282 -37.26 17.97 -7.50
N GLN A 283 -38.04 17.12 -8.18
CA GLN A 283 -39.14 17.59 -9.04
C GLN A 283 -40.17 18.42 -8.25
N GLY A 284 -40.53 17.96 -7.05
CA GLY A 284 -41.39 18.68 -6.11
C GLY A 284 -40.76 20.01 -5.69
N ALA A 285 -39.47 20.02 -5.34
CA ALA A 285 -38.75 21.24 -4.96
C ALA A 285 -38.77 22.29 -6.09
N PHE A 286 -38.43 21.90 -7.32
CA PHE A 286 -38.43 22.82 -8.47
C PHE A 286 -39.79 23.46 -8.73
N ARG A 287 -40.87 22.77 -8.41
CA ARG A 287 -42.25 23.26 -8.62
C ARG A 287 -42.81 24.03 -7.45
N LEU A 288 -42.49 23.62 -6.23
CA LEU A 288 -43.16 24.09 -5.02
C LEU A 288 -42.38 25.18 -4.28
N LEU A 289 -41.07 25.31 -4.48
CA LEU A 289 -40.27 26.35 -3.82
C LEU A 289 -40.77 27.76 -4.18
N GLY A 290 -41.00 28.05 -5.46
CA GLY A 290 -41.53 29.35 -5.90
C GLY A 290 -42.87 29.71 -5.22
N PRO A 291 -43.91 28.84 -5.31
CA PRO A 291 -45.16 29.01 -4.59
C PRO A 291 -45.01 29.17 -3.07
N VAL A 292 -44.17 28.37 -2.42
CA VAL A 292 -43.89 28.48 -0.97
C VAL A 292 -43.32 29.86 -0.63
N MET A 293 -42.35 30.34 -1.40
CA MET A 293 -41.72 31.64 -1.16
C MET A 293 -42.68 32.81 -1.38
N ARG A 294 -43.59 32.71 -2.37
CA ARG A 294 -44.63 33.71 -2.67
C ARG A 294 -45.85 33.65 -1.74
N SER A 295 -46.04 32.55 -1.00
CA SER A 295 -47.19 32.38 -0.11
C SER A 295 -47.22 33.40 1.05
N ARG A 296 -48.39 33.61 1.66
CA ARG A 296 -48.57 34.49 2.84
C ARG A 296 -48.15 33.83 4.17
N ASN A 297 -47.54 32.65 4.13
CA ASN A 297 -47.11 31.92 5.33
C ASN A 297 -45.98 32.63 6.10
N ARG A 298 -45.84 32.31 7.39
CA ARG A 298 -44.78 32.85 8.25
C ARG A 298 -43.38 32.53 7.68
N ARG A 299 -42.41 33.44 7.85
CA ARG A 299 -41.02 33.27 7.36
C ARG A 299 -40.39 31.95 7.81
N VAL A 300 -40.59 31.55 9.07
CA VAL A 300 -40.09 30.27 9.59
C VAL A 300 -40.69 29.06 8.87
N VAL A 301 -41.97 29.09 8.49
CA VAL A 301 -42.63 28.01 7.73
C VAL A 301 -42.02 27.92 6.34
N LYS A 302 -41.76 29.07 5.69
CA LYS A 302 -41.08 29.12 4.38
C LYS A 302 -39.70 28.48 4.44
N VAL A 303 -38.88 28.85 5.42
CA VAL A 303 -37.54 28.28 5.62
C VAL A 303 -37.60 26.78 5.88
N GLN A 304 -38.47 26.34 6.79
CA GLN A 304 -38.65 24.91 7.11
C GLN A 304 -39.16 24.09 5.92
N ALA A 305 -40.03 24.68 5.09
CA ALA A 305 -40.55 24.08 3.88
C ALA A 305 -39.46 23.97 2.80
N SER A 306 -38.64 25.00 2.61
CA SER A 306 -37.53 25.00 1.66
C SER A 306 -36.46 23.98 2.03
N ILE A 307 -36.06 23.92 3.30
CA ILE A 307 -35.09 22.93 3.80
C ILE A 307 -35.64 21.50 3.61
N HIS A 308 -36.93 21.29 3.84
CA HIS A 308 -37.56 19.97 3.64
C HIS A 308 -37.49 19.52 2.18
N LEU A 309 -37.95 20.39 1.26
CA LEU A 309 -38.00 20.10 -0.17
C LEU A 309 -36.59 19.87 -0.74
N LEU A 310 -35.58 20.54 -0.21
CA LEU A 310 -34.18 20.43 -0.64
C LEU A 310 -33.35 19.43 0.17
N SER A 311 -33.95 18.65 1.07
CA SER A 311 -33.22 17.74 1.98
C SER A 311 -32.33 16.73 1.25
N TYR A 312 -32.75 16.21 0.09
CA TYR A 312 -31.95 15.32 -0.76
C TYR A 312 -30.71 16.00 -1.38
N ALA A 313 -30.59 17.33 -1.34
CA ALA A 313 -29.41 18.05 -1.85
C ALA A 313 -28.15 17.86 -1.00
N VAL A 314 -28.27 17.40 0.26
CA VAL A 314 -27.13 17.20 1.17
C VAL A 314 -26.07 16.27 0.55
N GLY A 315 -26.47 15.12 0.00
CA GLY A 315 -25.56 14.17 -0.64
C GLY A 315 -24.79 14.77 -1.83
N PRO A 316 -25.46 15.35 -2.84
CA PRO A 316 -24.83 16.07 -3.94
C PRO A 316 -23.90 17.21 -3.52
N LEU A 317 -24.29 18.03 -2.54
CA LEU A 317 -23.45 19.12 -2.03
C LEU A 317 -22.17 18.58 -1.39
N MET A 318 -22.27 17.52 -0.60
CA MET A 318 -21.12 16.86 0.01
C MET A 318 -20.20 16.22 -1.05
N LEU A 319 -20.77 15.55 -2.05
CA LEU A 319 -19.99 14.95 -3.13
C LEU A 319 -19.26 16.01 -3.97
N LEU A 320 -19.88 17.17 -4.20
CA LEU A 320 -19.24 18.30 -4.85
C LEU A 320 -18.02 18.80 -4.05
N GLN A 321 -18.11 18.86 -2.72
CA GLN A 321 -16.97 19.19 -1.86
C GLN A 321 -15.84 18.16 -1.98
N LEU A 322 -16.18 16.87 -1.96
CA LEU A 322 -15.21 15.78 -2.15
C LEU A 322 -14.44 15.95 -3.47
N PHE A 323 -15.14 16.33 -4.54
CA PHE A 323 -14.53 16.55 -5.85
C PHE A 323 -13.57 17.76 -5.87
N CYS A 324 -13.82 18.78 -5.05
CA CYS A 324 -12.93 19.95 -4.95
C CYS A 324 -11.62 19.65 -4.21
N TYR A 325 -11.61 18.72 -3.24
CA TYR A 325 -10.46 18.52 -2.35
C TYR A 325 -9.16 18.04 -3.03
N PRO A 326 -9.16 17.10 -4.01
CA PRO A 326 -7.93 16.69 -4.70
C PRO A 326 -7.20 17.87 -5.35
N TRP A 327 -7.93 18.78 -5.99
CA TRP A 327 -7.37 19.97 -6.64
C TRP A 327 -6.70 20.92 -5.63
N LEU A 328 -7.23 20.99 -4.42
CA LEU A 328 -6.72 21.87 -3.36
C LEU A 328 -5.57 21.24 -2.56
N VAL A 329 -5.63 19.92 -2.33
CA VAL A 329 -4.60 19.19 -1.56
C VAL A 329 -3.36 18.92 -2.41
N LEU A 330 -3.53 18.61 -3.69
CA LEU A 330 -2.43 18.23 -4.58
C LEU A 330 -1.86 19.41 -5.39
N GLY A 331 -2.61 20.52 -5.52
CA GLY A 331 -2.26 21.66 -6.36
C GLY A 331 -1.01 22.44 -5.93
N PRO A 332 -0.33 23.15 -6.87
CA PRO A 332 0.76 24.07 -6.57
C PRO A 332 0.29 25.26 -5.72
N GLY A 333 0.98 25.58 -4.62
CA GLY A 333 0.60 26.67 -3.68
C GLY A 333 0.14 26.23 -2.28
N ARG A 334 0.57 25.03 -1.82
CA ARG A 334 0.16 24.31 -0.60
C ARG A 334 0.19 25.09 0.73
N LEU A 335 0.77 26.30 0.78
CA LEU A 335 1.02 27.06 2.01
C LEU A 335 0.09 28.25 2.25
N ALA A 336 -0.53 28.87 1.22
CA ALA A 336 -1.26 30.13 1.42
C ALA A 336 -2.71 29.97 1.95
N HIS A 337 -3.35 28.82 1.72
CA HIS A 337 -4.76 28.59 2.07
C HIS A 337 -4.96 27.64 3.27
N ALA A 338 -3.86 27.29 3.95
CA ALA A 338 -3.85 26.28 5.02
C ALA A 338 -4.74 26.64 6.23
N TRP A 339 -5.11 27.91 6.41
CA TRP A 339 -5.96 28.36 7.52
C TRP A 339 -7.47 28.30 7.22
N ALA A 340 -7.88 28.49 5.96
CA ALA A 340 -9.31 28.52 5.57
C ALA A 340 -9.93 27.12 5.46
N LEU A 341 -9.17 26.14 4.96
CA LEU A 341 -9.66 24.77 4.74
C LEU A 341 -10.00 24.02 6.04
N PRO A 342 -9.17 24.08 7.11
CA PRO A 342 -9.54 23.50 8.40
C PRO A 342 -10.79 24.13 9.02
N ALA A 343 -10.95 25.46 8.93
CA ALA A 343 -12.12 26.16 9.47
C ALA A 343 -13.42 25.71 8.77
N ILE A 344 -13.40 25.59 7.45
CA ILE A 344 -14.53 25.07 6.67
C ILE A 344 -14.80 23.59 7.04
N ALA A 345 -13.75 22.78 7.13
CA ALA A 345 -13.88 21.36 7.45
C ALA A 345 -14.42 21.12 8.89
N VAL A 346 -14.10 21.97 9.86
CA VAL A 346 -14.65 21.89 11.23
C VAL A 346 -16.18 22.01 11.19
N TRP A 347 -16.72 23.04 10.53
CA TRP A 347 -18.16 23.24 10.43
C TRP A 347 -18.85 22.07 9.72
N VAL A 348 -18.26 21.57 8.63
CA VAL A 348 -18.78 20.41 7.91
C VAL A 348 -18.79 19.16 8.78
N ASN A 349 -17.76 18.91 9.59
CA ASN A 349 -17.72 17.74 10.48
C ASN A 349 -18.70 17.86 11.65
N ILE A 350 -18.86 19.04 12.25
CA ILE A 350 -19.86 19.30 13.31
C ILE A 350 -21.28 19.07 12.77
N VAL A 351 -21.57 19.59 11.58
CA VAL A 351 -22.83 19.37 10.87
C VAL A 351 -23.02 17.91 10.49
N GLY A 352 -21.95 17.26 10.03
CA GLY A 352 -21.91 15.84 9.73
C GLY A 352 -22.28 14.98 10.94
N ALA A 353 -21.97 15.40 12.17
CA ALA A 353 -22.39 14.69 13.37
C ALA A 353 -23.85 14.92 13.78
N SER A 354 -24.54 15.95 13.24
CA SER A 354 -25.89 16.33 13.68
C SER A 354 -26.97 15.23 13.52
N PRO A 355 -26.99 14.40 12.46
CA PRO A 355 -27.97 13.31 12.37
C PRO A 355 -27.82 12.29 13.49
N TRP A 356 -26.63 12.10 14.08
CA TRP A 356 -26.43 11.10 15.13
C TRP A 356 -27.22 11.45 16.39
N VAL A 357 -27.21 12.72 16.79
CA VAL A 357 -28.03 13.21 17.90
C VAL A 357 -29.51 12.98 17.58
N GLY A 358 -29.91 13.25 16.33
CA GLY A 358 -31.25 12.95 15.82
C GLY A 358 -31.65 11.48 15.96
N PHE A 359 -30.79 10.56 15.52
CA PHE A 359 -31.03 9.12 15.62
C PHE A 359 -31.12 8.64 17.06
N ILE A 360 -30.26 9.15 17.94
CA ILE A 360 -30.31 8.84 19.38
C ILE A 360 -31.65 9.31 19.96
N VAL A 361 -32.05 10.56 19.68
CA VAL A 361 -33.34 11.09 20.14
C VAL A 361 -34.49 10.25 19.60
N ALA A 362 -34.50 9.93 18.30
CA ALA A 362 -35.52 9.07 17.71
C ALA A 362 -35.64 7.71 18.42
N GLN A 363 -34.52 7.05 18.71
CA GLN A 363 -34.54 5.77 19.43
C GLN A 363 -34.99 5.92 20.89
N THR A 364 -34.60 6.98 21.59
CA THR A 364 -35.11 7.25 22.95
C THR A 364 -36.61 7.53 22.96
N ARG A 365 -37.13 8.27 21.98
CA ARG A 365 -38.57 8.49 21.81
C ARG A 365 -39.34 7.22 21.48
N ARG A 366 -38.71 6.28 20.78
CA ARG A 366 -39.25 4.93 20.56
C ARG A 366 -39.27 4.06 21.83
N GLY A 367 -38.70 4.52 22.95
CA GLY A 367 -38.61 3.78 24.20
C GLY A 367 -37.37 2.88 24.31
N ARG A 368 -36.37 3.06 23.45
CA ARG A 368 -35.11 2.32 23.48
C ARG A 368 -34.02 3.11 24.20
N PRO A 369 -33.00 2.45 24.77
CA PRO A 369 -31.90 3.17 25.41
C PRO A 369 -31.09 3.95 24.35
N TRP A 370 -30.50 5.07 24.76
CA TRP A 370 -29.80 6.02 23.87
C TRP A 370 -28.71 5.36 23.00
N TRP A 371 -28.01 4.35 23.53
CA TRP A 371 -26.97 3.63 22.79
C TRP A 371 -27.51 2.81 21.60
N SER A 372 -28.83 2.58 21.54
CA SER A 372 -29.46 1.92 20.39
C SER A 372 -29.40 2.77 19.11
N GLY A 373 -29.16 4.09 19.25
CA GLY A 373 -28.90 5.01 18.14
C GLY A 373 -27.44 5.01 17.65
N ILE A 374 -26.48 4.46 18.41
CA ILE A 374 -25.05 4.45 18.02
C ILE A 374 -24.82 3.82 16.65
N PRO A 375 -25.45 2.67 16.27
CA PRO A 375 -25.26 2.11 14.93
C PRO A 375 -25.66 3.05 13.78
N ALA A 376 -26.41 4.12 14.04
CA ALA A 376 -26.82 5.07 13.01
C ALA A 376 -25.66 5.91 12.42
N LEU A 377 -24.48 5.87 13.05
CA LEU A 377 -23.19 6.16 12.43
C LEU A 377 -23.09 5.60 11.00
N PHE A 378 -23.49 4.35 10.82
CA PHE A 378 -23.43 3.67 9.54
C PHE A 378 -24.51 4.15 8.55
N CYS A 379 -25.58 4.82 9.01
CA CYS A 379 -26.54 5.45 8.10
C CYS A 379 -25.90 6.56 7.27
N GLN A 380 -24.92 7.29 7.82
CA GLN A 380 -24.18 8.29 7.07
C GLN A 380 -23.20 7.67 6.09
N VAL A 381 -22.54 6.59 6.48
CA VAL A 381 -21.67 5.82 5.57
C VAL A 381 -22.47 5.33 4.36
N VAL A 382 -23.61 4.68 4.61
CA VAL A 382 -24.50 4.24 3.52
C VAL A 382 -25.06 5.43 2.73
N GLY A 383 -25.46 6.51 3.42
CA GLY A 383 -25.93 7.75 2.78
C GLY A 383 -24.89 8.40 1.86
N ALA A 384 -23.62 8.46 2.29
CA ALA A 384 -22.50 8.93 1.48
C ALA A 384 -22.28 8.02 0.27
N GLY A 385 -22.36 6.70 0.46
CA GLY A 385 -22.29 5.73 -0.65
C GLY A 385 -23.44 5.85 -1.65
N MET A 386 -24.60 6.36 -1.20
CA MET A 386 -25.76 6.61 -2.06
C MET A 386 -25.71 7.96 -2.78
N SER A 387 -24.76 8.85 -2.46
CA SER A 387 -24.68 10.21 -3.02
C SER A 387 -24.58 10.23 -4.55
N PHE A 388 -23.85 9.29 -5.15
CA PHE A 388 -23.76 9.15 -6.61
C PHE A 388 -25.12 8.83 -7.24
N THR A 389 -25.90 7.94 -6.62
CA THR A 389 -27.28 7.64 -7.05
C THR A 389 -28.18 8.87 -6.95
N VAL A 390 -28.01 9.68 -5.90
CA VAL A 390 -28.79 10.92 -5.70
C VAL A 390 -28.40 12.00 -6.72
N VAL A 391 -27.14 12.11 -7.14
CA VAL A 391 -26.74 13.01 -8.22
C VAL A 391 -27.40 12.61 -9.54
N LEU A 392 -27.43 11.32 -9.87
CA LEU A 392 -28.15 10.83 -11.06
C LEU A 392 -29.66 11.10 -10.98
N ALA A 393 -30.25 10.99 -9.79
CA ALA A 393 -31.63 11.36 -9.55
C ALA A 393 -31.88 12.87 -9.75
N LEU A 394 -30.97 13.74 -9.28
CA LEU A 394 -31.03 15.18 -9.49
C LEU A 394 -30.99 15.54 -10.98
N ILE A 395 -30.06 14.93 -11.75
CA ILE A 395 -29.97 15.13 -13.20
C ILE A 395 -31.28 14.69 -13.87
N ARG A 396 -31.85 13.55 -13.45
CA ARG A 396 -33.14 13.08 -13.98
C ARG A 396 -34.30 14.01 -13.64
N ALA A 397 -34.29 14.63 -12.47
CA ALA A 397 -35.37 15.47 -11.96
C ALA A 397 -35.58 16.77 -12.75
N VAL A 398 -34.57 17.23 -13.51
CA VAL A 398 -34.71 18.38 -14.42
C VAL A 398 -35.81 18.14 -15.47
N ARG A 399 -36.05 16.88 -15.85
CA ARG A 399 -37.17 16.50 -16.72
C ARG A 399 -38.40 16.14 -15.88
N GLY A 400 -39.55 16.74 -16.18
CA GLY A 400 -40.82 16.43 -15.52
C GLY A 400 -41.29 14.98 -15.77
N GLY A 401 -42.05 14.41 -14.83
CA GLY A 401 -42.55 13.04 -14.90
C GLY A 401 -41.45 11.97 -14.90
N GLY A 402 -41.82 10.73 -15.20
CA GLY A 402 -40.90 9.60 -15.33
C GLY A 402 -41.58 8.26 -15.11
N GLU A 403 -40.86 7.17 -15.42
CA GLU A 403 -41.36 5.83 -15.20
C GLU A 403 -41.25 5.46 -13.71
N PHE A 404 -42.38 5.07 -13.10
CA PHE A 404 -42.39 4.56 -11.74
C PHE A 404 -41.82 3.14 -11.72
N GLN A 405 -40.54 3.03 -11.35
CA GLN A 405 -39.91 1.75 -11.07
C GLN A 405 -40.30 1.26 -9.67
N ARG A 406 -40.96 0.11 -9.62
CA ARG A 406 -41.38 -0.54 -8.38
C ARG A 406 -40.19 -0.99 -7.54
N THR A 407 -40.33 -0.89 -6.22
CA THR A 407 -39.41 -1.52 -5.26
C THR A 407 -39.88 -2.95 -4.99
N PRO A 408 -39.14 -4.00 -5.39
CA PRO A 408 -39.59 -5.38 -5.21
C PRO A 408 -39.67 -5.76 -3.72
N LYS A 409 -40.70 -6.53 -3.38
CA LYS A 409 -41.01 -7.05 -2.03
C LYS A 409 -41.03 -8.58 -2.05
N TYR A 410 -40.73 -9.21 -0.91
CA TYR A 410 -40.45 -10.66 -0.85
C TYR A 410 -41.11 -11.38 0.33
N GLN A 411 -42.00 -10.69 1.05
CA GLN A 411 -42.72 -11.17 2.24
C GLN A 411 -41.76 -11.59 3.36
N ILE A 412 -40.77 -10.76 3.65
CA ILE A 412 -39.78 -11.03 4.69
C ILE A 412 -40.40 -10.84 6.08
N VAL A 413 -40.49 -11.92 6.85
CA VAL A 413 -41.09 -11.91 8.20
C VAL A 413 -40.20 -12.53 9.27
N ARG A 414 -39.15 -13.25 8.87
CA ARG A 414 -38.24 -13.94 9.80
C ARG A 414 -36.79 -13.73 9.41
N ARG A 415 -35.92 -13.65 10.42
CA ARG A 415 -34.47 -13.57 10.23
C ARG A 415 -33.96 -14.83 9.52
N GLY A 416 -33.16 -14.65 8.47
CA GLY A 416 -32.57 -15.75 7.70
C GLY A 416 -33.47 -16.35 6.61
N GLN A 417 -34.68 -15.82 6.41
CA GLN A 417 -35.55 -16.20 5.29
C GLN A 417 -34.84 -15.91 3.95
N GLU A 418 -34.69 -16.93 3.11
CA GLU A 418 -34.02 -16.76 1.82
C GLU A 418 -35.02 -16.22 0.78
N TRP A 419 -34.60 -15.19 0.04
CA TRP A 419 -35.42 -14.47 -0.93
C TRP A 419 -34.78 -14.43 -2.32
N ARG A 420 -33.48 -14.73 -2.45
CA ARG A 420 -32.71 -14.55 -3.71
C ARG A 420 -33.13 -15.45 -4.88
N HIS A 421 -33.95 -16.47 -4.62
CA HIS A 421 -34.54 -17.34 -5.64
C HIS A 421 -35.91 -16.86 -6.14
N GLN A 422 -36.49 -15.84 -5.52
CA GLN A 422 -37.80 -15.30 -5.89
C GLN A 422 -37.74 -14.55 -7.23
N ALA A 423 -38.84 -14.55 -7.99
CA ALA A 423 -38.86 -14.05 -9.38
C ALA A 423 -38.46 -12.58 -9.55
N TYR A 424 -38.75 -11.71 -8.58
CA TYR A 424 -38.47 -10.27 -8.70
C TYR A 424 -37.01 -9.89 -8.39
N VAL A 425 -36.16 -10.86 -8.09
CA VAL A 425 -34.75 -10.61 -7.74
C VAL A 425 -33.96 -10.25 -8.99
N ARG A 426 -33.42 -9.03 -8.99
CA ARG A 426 -32.38 -8.59 -9.91
C ARG A 426 -31.05 -8.55 -9.17
N ALA A 427 -29.98 -8.87 -9.87
CA ALA A 427 -28.63 -8.91 -9.30
C ALA A 427 -27.64 -8.36 -10.32
N GLY A 428 -26.68 -7.55 -9.84
CA GLY A 428 -25.67 -6.93 -10.68
C GLY A 428 -26.14 -5.59 -11.25
N ASP A 429 -25.94 -4.51 -10.49
CA ASP A 429 -26.12 -3.15 -10.97
C ASP A 429 -24.76 -2.59 -11.43
N PRO A 430 -24.59 -2.23 -12.71
CA PRO A 430 -23.29 -1.75 -13.23
C PRO A 430 -22.81 -0.48 -12.54
N ARG A 431 -23.71 0.29 -11.90
CA ARG A 431 -23.33 1.46 -11.10
C ARG A 431 -22.40 1.14 -9.94
N ALA A 432 -22.35 -0.12 -9.48
CA ALA A 432 -21.41 -0.55 -8.45
C ALA A 432 -19.93 -0.39 -8.87
N ILE A 433 -19.63 -0.43 -10.17
CA ILE A 433 -18.29 -0.14 -10.69
C ILE A 433 -17.97 1.34 -10.48
N GLY A 434 -18.92 2.23 -10.79
CA GLY A 434 -18.80 3.66 -10.53
C GLY A 434 -18.64 3.96 -9.04
N ASP A 435 -19.43 3.29 -8.18
CA ASP A 435 -19.28 3.37 -6.73
C ASP A 435 -17.87 2.91 -6.29
N ALA A 436 -17.37 1.78 -6.80
CA ALA A 436 -16.02 1.31 -6.47
C ALA A 436 -14.92 2.29 -6.88
N VAL A 437 -15.00 2.83 -8.11
CA VAL A 437 -14.04 3.83 -8.63
C VAL A 437 -14.07 5.09 -7.77
N ALA A 438 -15.26 5.62 -7.45
CA ALA A 438 -15.39 6.78 -6.56
C ALA A 438 -14.84 6.49 -5.16
N GLY A 439 -15.07 5.28 -4.64
CA GLY A 439 -14.55 4.83 -3.35
C GLY A 439 -13.03 4.75 -3.30
N PHE A 440 -12.39 4.16 -4.31
CA PHE A 440 -10.93 4.14 -4.42
C PHE A 440 -10.33 5.51 -4.67
N GLY A 441 -10.99 6.37 -5.46
CA GLY A 441 -10.59 7.77 -5.65
C GLY A 441 -10.61 8.57 -4.34
N ALA A 442 -11.67 8.41 -3.53
CA ALA A 442 -11.76 9.02 -2.21
C ALA A 442 -10.69 8.46 -1.25
N LEU A 443 -10.41 7.14 -1.31
CA LEU A 443 -9.38 6.50 -0.50
C LEU A 443 -7.98 7.02 -0.86
N ALA A 444 -7.69 7.20 -2.14
CA ALA A 444 -6.42 7.72 -2.64
C ALA A 444 -6.13 9.15 -2.15
N LEU A 445 -7.17 9.94 -1.81
CA LEU A 445 -7.03 11.29 -1.25
C LEU A 445 -6.62 11.29 0.24
N VAL A 446 -6.87 10.20 0.98
CA VAL A 446 -6.63 10.14 2.44
C VAL A 446 -5.16 10.35 2.78
N VAL A 447 -4.25 9.66 2.10
CA VAL A 447 -2.80 9.73 2.39
C VAL A 447 -2.24 11.12 2.09
N PRO A 448 -2.46 11.71 0.89
CA PRO A 448 -2.03 13.08 0.62
C PRO A 448 -2.60 14.11 1.60
N ALA A 449 -3.86 13.95 2.03
CA ALA A 449 -4.47 14.84 3.02
C ALA A 449 -3.78 14.73 4.40
N ILE A 450 -3.43 13.52 4.84
CA ILE A 450 -2.67 13.31 6.10
C ILE A 450 -1.27 13.93 5.99
N LEU A 451 -0.57 13.69 4.88
CA LEU A 451 0.77 14.26 4.64
C LEU A 451 0.73 15.80 4.59
N ALA A 452 -0.36 16.37 4.09
CA ALA A 452 -0.61 17.81 4.09
C ALA A 452 -1.12 18.37 5.44
N ARG A 453 -1.16 17.57 6.51
CA ARG A 453 -1.70 17.91 7.84
C ARG A 453 -3.18 18.32 7.83
N GLN A 454 -3.95 17.87 6.84
CA GLN A 454 -5.38 18.13 6.65
C GLN A 454 -6.25 16.96 7.16
N GLY A 455 -6.14 16.64 8.46
CA GLY A 455 -6.79 15.47 9.05
C GLY A 455 -8.32 15.43 8.90
N LEU A 456 -9.00 16.59 8.90
CA LEU A 456 -10.45 16.66 8.72
C LEU A 456 -10.89 16.32 7.28
N ILE A 457 -10.09 16.71 6.27
CA ILE A 457 -10.33 16.32 4.88
C ILE A 457 -10.09 14.81 4.72
N ALA A 458 -9.04 14.28 5.37
CA ALA A 458 -8.78 12.85 5.38
C ALA A 458 -9.95 12.06 6.00
N LEU A 459 -10.52 12.53 7.12
CA LEU A 459 -11.71 11.92 7.74
C LEU A 459 -12.92 11.98 6.81
N TYR A 460 -13.18 13.13 6.18
CA TYR A 460 -14.29 13.30 5.24
C TYR A 460 -14.17 12.37 4.02
N ALA A 461 -12.99 12.32 3.41
CA ALA A 461 -12.69 11.42 2.31
C ALA A 461 -12.83 9.95 2.72
N CYS A 462 -12.44 9.60 3.95
CA CYS A 462 -12.61 8.26 4.50
C CYS A 462 -14.09 7.86 4.63
N VAL A 463 -14.97 8.75 5.12
CA VAL A 463 -16.42 8.47 5.19
C VAL A 463 -17.00 8.14 3.82
N PHE A 464 -16.63 8.91 2.79
CA PHE A 464 -17.04 8.65 1.41
C PHE A 464 -16.42 7.38 0.84
N ALA A 465 -15.12 7.15 1.04
CA ALA A 465 -14.43 5.94 0.62
C ALA A 465 -15.11 4.69 1.19
N VAL A 466 -15.32 4.66 2.50
CA VAL A 466 -16.02 3.56 3.19
C VAL A 466 -17.46 3.45 2.70
N GLY A 467 -18.17 4.57 2.49
CA GLY A 467 -19.54 4.57 2.01
C GLY A 467 -19.70 3.94 0.62
N PHE A 468 -18.96 4.45 -0.35
CA PHE A 468 -18.96 3.95 -1.71
C PHE A 468 -18.48 2.51 -1.81
N LEU A 469 -17.38 2.15 -1.14
CA LEU A 469 -16.88 0.78 -1.12
C LEU A 469 -17.86 -0.17 -0.41
N THR A 470 -18.60 0.28 0.60
CA THR A 470 -19.64 -0.52 1.26
C THR A 470 -20.78 -0.82 0.29
N VAL A 471 -21.30 0.18 -0.41
CA VAL A 471 -22.40 0.02 -1.37
C VAL A 471 -21.96 -0.84 -2.57
N ALA A 472 -20.75 -0.62 -3.09
CA ALA A 472 -20.16 -1.44 -4.15
C ALA A 472 -19.99 -2.90 -3.71
N THR A 473 -19.43 -3.12 -2.51
CA THR A 473 -19.20 -4.47 -1.95
C THR A 473 -20.51 -5.19 -1.68
N MET A 474 -21.52 -4.51 -1.13
CA MET A 474 -22.85 -5.09 -0.94
C MET A 474 -23.47 -5.52 -2.27
N THR A 475 -23.34 -4.68 -3.30
CA THR A 475 -23.85 -5.01 -4.64
C THR A 475 -23.11 -6.21 -5.24
N GLY A 476 -21.77 -6.27 -5.08
CA GLY A 476 -20.95 -7.39 -5.54
C GLY A 476 -21.23 -8.69 -4.79
N ILE A 477 -21.38 -8.65 -3.46
CA ILE A 477 -21.75 -9.82 -2.65
C ILE A 477 -23.14 -10.31 -3.05
N GLU A 478 -24.13 -9.42 -3.18
CA GLU A 478 -25.47 -9.80 -3.60
C GLU A 478 -25.44 -10.45 -4.99
N PHE A 479 -24.68 -9.88 -5.93
CA PHE A 479 -24.47 -10.48 -7.26
C PHE A 479 -23.89 -11.88 -7.17
N LEU A 480 -22.79 -12.07 -6.43
CA LEU A 480 -22.15 -13.37 -6.25
C LEU A 480 -23.07 -14.38 -5.55
N GLU A 481 -23.83 -13.96 -4.53
CA GLU A 481 -24.78 -14.82 -3.82
C GLU A 481 -25.93 -15.26 -4.72
N VAL A 482 -26.51 -14.33 -5.49
CA VAL A 482 -27.60 -14.66 -6.43
C VAL A 482 -27.10 -15.54 -7.56
N MET A 483 -25.93 -15.25 -8.14
CA MET A 483 -25.33 -16.08 -9.19
C MET A 483 -25.00 -17.47 -8.68
N THR A 484 -24.32 -17.59 -7.53
CA THR A 484 -23.99 -18.88 -6.91
C THR A 484 -25.25 -19.69 -6.60
N LEU A 485 -26.31 -19.04 -6.12
CA LEU A 485 -27.57 -19.70 -5.86
C LEU A 485 -28.22 -20.22 -7.14
N ARG A 486 -28.24 -19.40 -8.21
CA ARG A 486 -28.85 -19.74 -9.50
C ARG A 486 -28.06 -20.81 -10.26
N SER A 487 -26.73 -20.80 -10.19
CA SER A 487 -25.87 -21.72 -10.94
C SER A 487 -25.48 -22.99 -10.18
N LEU A 488 -25.24 -22.89 -8.86
CA LEU A 488 -24.67 -23.99 -8.04
C LEU A 488 -25.57 -24.43 -6.88
N GLY A 489 -26.70 -23.75 -6.66
CA GLY A 489 -27.70 -24.11 -5.65
C GLY A 489 -27.35 -23.74 -4.20
N LEU A 490 -28.28 -24.06 -3.29
CA LEU A 490 -28.23 -23.65 -1.88
C LEU A 490 -27.01 -24.19 -1.12
N ARG A 491 -26.54 -25.41 -1.42
CA ARG A 491 -25.37 -26.00 -0.76
C ARG A 491 -24.09 -25.23 -1.05
N ALA A 492 -23.91 -24.78 -2.30
CA ALA A 492 -22.76 -23.97 -2.69
C ALA A 492 -22.81 -22.58 -2.04
N LEU A 493 -23.99 -21.94 -2.03
CA LEU A 493 -24.20 -20.66 -1.33
C LEU A 493 -23.86 -20.77 0.16
N ALA A 494 -24.29 -21.83 0.84
CA ALA A 494 -23.98 -22.06 2.25
C ALA A 494 -22.47 -22.22 2.50
N ARG A 495 -21.75 -22.93 1.61
CA ARG A 495 -20.28 -23.06 1.68
C ARG A 495 -19.59 -21.72 1.47
N MET A 496 -20.03 -20.94 0.47
CA MET A 496 -19.50 -19.62 0.19
C MET A 496 -19.69 -18.67 1.38
N ARG A 497 -20.91 -18.56 1.92
CA ARG A 497 -21.20 -17.78 3.15
C ARG A 497 -20.38 -18.25 4.34
N GLY A 498 -20.16 -19.57 4.45
CA GLY A 498 -19.32 -20.16 5.48
C GLY A 498 -17.85 -19.76 5.38
N ALA A 499 -17.32 -19.61 4.17
CA ALA A 499 -15.93 -19.28 3.88
C ALA A 499 -15.65 -17.76 3.79
N ALA A 500 -16.66 -16.96 3.42
CA ALA A 500 -16.51 -15.52 3.17
C ALA A 500 -15.81 -14.74 4.31
N PRO A 501 -16.13 -14.95 5.60
CA PRO A 501 -15.42 -14.25 6.68
C PRO A 501 -13.94 -14.62 6.78
N ALA A 502 -13.56 -15.84 6.41
CA ALA A 502 -12.16 -16.26 6.39
C ALA A 502 -11.42 -15.62 5.22
N ILE A 503 -12.02 -15.67 4.03
CA ILE A 503 -11.45 -15.07 2.81
C ILE A 503 -11.29 -13.57 3.00
N GLY A 504 -12.32 -12.87 3.46
CA GLY A 504 -12.27 -11.42 3.70
C GLY A 504 -11.19 -11.02 4.72
N LEU A 505 -11.05 -11.79 5.81
CA LEU A 505 -10.02 -11.53 6.81
C LEU A 505 -8.60 -11.78 6.26
N LEU A 506 -8.41 -12.86 5.50
CA LEU A 506 -7.13 -13.14 4.87
C LEU A 506 -6.78 -12.11 3.80
N LEU A 507 -7.74 -11.67 2.97
CA LEU A 507 -7.54 -10.60 2.00
C LEU A 507 -7.15 -9.29 2.67
N ALA A 508 -7.82 -8.90 3.76
CA ALA A 508 -7.46 -7.71 4.52
C ALA A 508 -6.04 -7.80 5.08
N ALA A 509 -5.66 -8.97 5.62
CA ALA A 509 -4.30 -9.20 6.09
C ALA A 509 -3.27 -9.18 4.94
N THR A 510 -3.57 -9.77 3.78
CA THR A 510 -2.73 -9.71 2.58
C THR A 510 -2.47 -8.27 2.16
N LEU A 511 -3.53 -7.44 2.08
CA LEU A 511 -3.39 -6.03 1.74
C LEU A 511 -2.53 -5.27 2.75
N LEU A 512 -2.71 -5.55 4.05
CA LEU A 512 -1.89 -4.96 5.11
C LEU A 512 -0.41 -5.35 4.98
N LEU A 513 -0.13 -6.64 4.72
CA LEU A 513 1.23 -7.15 4.53
C LEU A 513 1.88 -6.60 3.26
N LEU A 514 1.11 -6.48 2.15
CA LEU A 514 1.59 -5.86 0.91
C LEU A 514 1.88 -4.37 1.09
N ALA A 515 1.06 -3.66 1.88
CA ALA A 515 1.32 -2.26 2.23
C ALA A 515 2.60 -2.12 3.06
N ALA A 516 2.80 -2.99 4.06
CA ALA A 516 4.06 -3.04 4.80
C ALA A 516 5.25 -3.42 3.90
N ALA A 517 5.02 -4.23 2.85
CA ALA A 517 6.03 -4.60 1.86
C ALA A 517 6.43 -3.46 0.92
N GLN A 518 5.80 -2.28 1.01
CA GLN A 518 6.26 -1.08 0.30
C GLN A 518 7.28 -0.26 1.11
N MET A 519 7.46 -0.55 2.42
CA MET A 519 8.44 0.16 3.25
C MET A 519 9.87 -0.20 2.86
N PRO A 520 10.88 0.66 3.07
CA PRO A 520 12.28 0.31 2.81
C PRO A 520 12.72 -0.96 3.56
N GLN A 521 13.65 -1.71 2.96
CA GLN A 521 14.14 -2.95 3.56
C GLN A 521 15.07 -2.64 4.75
N PRO A 522 14.71 -3.06 5.97
CA PRO A 522 15.39 -2.65 7.20
C PRO A 522 16.67 -3.43 7.51
N PHE A 523 16.82 -4.64 6.97
CA PHE A 523 17.82 -5.62 7.42
C PHE A 523 18.72 -6.03 6.26
N GLU A 524 20.04 -6.01 6.51
CA GLU A 524 21.07 -6.45 5.57
C GLU A 524 20.91 -7.92 5.18
N ASP A 525 20.49 -8.78 6.11
CA ASP A 525 20.23 -10.21 5.86
C ASP A 525 19.36 -10.46 4.65
N GLY A 526 18.35 -9.61 4.42
CA GLY A 526 17.48 -9.83 3.28
C GLY A 526 18.15 -9.49 1.95
N PHE A 527 19.15 -8.61 1.94
CA PHE A 527 20.01 -8.41 0.79
C PHE A 527 21.01 -9.57 0.65
N GLY A 528 21.49 -10.14 1.77
CA GLY A 528 22.34 -11.35 1.73
C GLY A 528 21.61 -12.55 1.11
N HIS A 529 20.38 -12.79 1.54
CA HIS A 529 19.52 -13.81 0.93
C HIS A 529 19.23 -13.55 -0.55
N TRP A 530 19.07 -12.28 -0.94
CA TRP A 530 18.96 -11.91 -2.35
C TRP A 530 20.24 -12.27 -3.11
N LEU A 531 21.42 -11.90 -2.61
CA LEU A 531 22.69 -12.09 -3.32
C LEU A 531 22.98 -13.57 -3.59
N ILE A 532 22.79 -14.43 -2.57
CA ILE A 532 22.95 -15.88 -2.72
C ILE A 532 21.97 -16.43 -3.76
N ALA A 533 20.70 -16.02 -3.68
CA ALA A 533 19.67 -16.46 -4.62
C ALA A 533 19.89 -15.94 -6.04
N ALA A 534 20.36 -14.70 -6.19
CA ALA A 534 20.68 -14.07 -7.46
C ALA A 534 21.89 -14.73 -8.11
N ASN A 535 22.91 -15.07 -7.32
CA ASN A 535 24.07 -15.82 -7.79
C ASN A 535 23.67 -17.22 -8.25
N LEU A 536 22.86 -17.95 -7.47
CA LEU A 536 22.33 -19.26 -7.88
C LEU A 536 21.46 -19.17 -9.15
N ALA A 537 20.64 -18.12 -9.28
CA ALA A 537 19.82 -17.90 -10.46
C ALA A 537 20.65 -17.57 -11.71
N ALA A 538 21.76 -16.84 -11.55
CA ALA A 538 22.64 -16.42 -12.63
C ALA A 538 23.61 -17.53 -13.07
N THR A 539 24.22 -18.26 -12.12
CA THR A 539 25.31 -19.21 -12.39
C THR A 539 24.88 -20.67 -12.35
N GLY A 540 23.75 -20.99 -11.69
CA GLY A 540 23.38 -22.36 -11.38
C GLY A 540 24.13 -22.98 -10.20
N HIS A 541 25.08 -22.26 -9.60
CA HIS A 541 25.87 -22.71 -8.46
C HIS A 541 25.41 -22.03 -7.18
N LEU A 542 25.17 -22.83 -6.14
CA LEU A 542 24.87 -22.30 -4.81
C LEU A 542 26.19 -21.87 -4.16
N HIS A 543 26.43 -20.57 -4.12
CA HIS A 543 27.63 -19.99 -3.53
C HIS A 543 27.26 -18.65 -2.87
N ASP A 544 27.85 -18.39 -1.69
CA ASP A 544 27.78 -17.10 -0.99
C ASP A 544 28.97 -16.23 -1.42
N PRO A 545 28.76 -15.23 -2.31
CA PRO A 545 29.86 -14.46 -2.88
C PRO A 545 30.66 -13.65 -1.86
N LEU A 546 30.09 -13.37 -0.68
CA LEU A 546 30.72 -12.51 0.32
C LEU A 546 31.60 -13.28 1.30
N PHE A 547 31.16 -14.47 1.71
CA PHE A 547 31.82 -15.20 2.79
C PHE A 547 32.41 -16.55 2.35
N GLY A 548 32.24 -16.97 1.10
CA GLY A 548 32.83 -18.22 0.58
C GLY A 548 32.30 -19.49 1.26
N MET A 549 31.12 -19.39 1.87
CA MET A 549 30.59 -20.36 2.84
C MET A 549 29.67 -21.38 2.17
N GLU A 550 30.19 -22.13 1.19
CA GLU A 550 29.43 -23.14 0.41
C GLU A 550 28.86 -24.27 1.29
N ASP A 551 29.52 -24.59 2.40
CA ASP A 551 29.23 -25.76 3.24
C ASP A 551 28.47 -25.44 4.55
N THR A 552 27.76 -24.31 4.65
CA THR A 552 27.22 -23.88 5.97
C THR A 552 25.78 -23.41 5.98
N TRP A 553 25.12 -23.31 4.82
CA TRP A 553 23.74 -22.82 4.70
C TRP A 553 22.78 -23.90 4.24
N LEU A 554 21.61 -23.94 4.89
CA LEU A 554 20.51 -24.81 4.49
C LEU A 554 19.78 -24.16 3.30
N PRO A 555 19.81 -24.76 2.09
CA PRO A 555 19.56 -24.03 0.86
C PRO A 555 18.08 -23.86 0.49
N GLY A 556 17.16 -24.39 1.31
CA GLY A 556 15.74 -24.50 0.98
C GLY A 556 15.09 -23.17 0.59
N TYR A 557 15.45 -22.07 1.26
CA TYR A 557 14.97 -20.74 0.88
C TYR A 557 15.61 -20.23 -0.41
N SER A 558 16.93 -20.37 -0.53
CA SER A 558 17.71 -19.84 -1.66
C SER A 558 17.27 -20.43 -3.00
N PHE A 559 16.90 -21.72 -3.05
CA PHE A 559 16.35 -22.34 -4.27
C PHE A 559 15.03 -21.71 -4.72
N ILE A 560 14.10 -21.49 -3.78
CA ILE A 560 12.79 -20.90 -4.11
C ILE A 560 12.97 -19.43 -4.49
N ALA A 561 13.80 -18.69 -3.75
CA ALA A 561 14.14 -17.31 -4.06
C ALA A 561 14.82 -17.18 -5.44
N ALA A 562 15.75 -18.08 -5.78
CA ALA A 562 16.42 -18.10 -7.09
C ALA A 562 15.42 -18.36 -8.22
N ALA A 563 14.45 -19.27 -8.02
CA ALA A 563 13.39 -19.51 -9.00
C ALA A 563 12.53 -18.26 -9.23
N VAL A 564 12.20 -17.51 -8.18
CA VAL A 564 11.47 -16.24 -8.29
C VAL A 564 12.30 -15.20 -9.05
N LEU A 565 13.57 -15.02 -8.69
CA LEU A 565 14.47 -14.08 -9.38
C LEU A 565 14.72 -14.46 -10.85
N ARG A 566 14.76 -15.76 -11.18
CA ARG A 566 14.91 -16.22 -12.57
C ARG A 566 13.69 -15.90 -13.44
N VAL A 567 12.49 -15.87 -12.85
CA VAL A 567 11.25 -15.53 -13.57
C VAL A 567 11.06 -14.01 -13.70
N PHE A 568 11.35 -13.24 -12.65
CA PHE A 568 11.03 -11.82 -12.60
C PHE A 568 12.23 -10.89 -12.81
N GLY A 569 13.46 -11.41 -12.80
CA GLY A 569 14.72 -10.68 -12.96
C GLY A 569 15.54 -10.59 -11.66
N LEU A 570 16.87 -10.61 -11.80
CA LEU A 570 17.81 -10.72 -10.68
C LEU A 570 17.71 -9.55 -9.69
N TRP A 571 17.38 -8.35 -10.14
CA TRP A 571 17.33 -7.13 -9.32
C TRP A 571 15.94 -6.84 -8.72
N HIS A 572 15.00 -7.78 -8.79
CA HIS A 572 13.63 -7.59 -8.30
C HIS A 572 13.45 -8.09 -6.86
N ILE A 573 14.15 -7.47 -5.89
CA ILE A 573 14.03 -7.82 -4.47
C ILE A 573 12.58 -7.68 -3.94
N GLY A 574 11.79 -6.80 -4.56
CA GLY A 574 10.35 -6.65 -4.28
C GLY A 574 9.55 -7.95 -4.49
N MET A 575 9.92 -8.80 -5.45
CA MET A 575 9.23 -10.08 -5.67
C MET A 575 9.54 -11.10 -4.57
N LEU A 576 10.72 -11.04 -3.97
CA LEU A 576 11.04 -11.86 -2.79
C LEU A 576 10.24 -11.42 -1.56
N ARG A 577 9.92 -10.12 -1.46
CA ARG A 577 9.01 -9.61 -0.41
C ARG A 577 7.59 -10.08 -0.62
N VAL A 578 7.10 -10.09 -1.87
CA VAL A 578 5.79 -10.68 -2.21
C VAL A 578 5.74 -12.17 -1.85
N MET A 579 6.84 -12.90 -2.09
CA MET A 579 6.98 -14.29 -1.63
C MET A 579 6.89 -14.40 -0.10
N GLY A 580 7.57 -13.53 0.65
CA GLY A 580 7.44 -13.44 2.11
C GLY A 580 5.98 -13.21 2.57
N VAL A 581 5.28 -12.29 1.91
CA VAL A 581 3.87 -12.00 2.17
C VAL A 581 3.00 -13.23 1.92
N ALA A 582 3.25 -13.98 0.83
CA ALA A 582 2.52 -15.21 0.54
C ALA A 582 2.69 -16.25 1.67
N PHE A 583 3.92 -16.44 2.18
CA PHE A 583 4.16 -17.32 3.33
C PHE A 583 3.52 -16.80 4.63
N GLY A 584 3.49 -15.48 4.85
CA GLY A 584 2.74 -14.86 5.94
C GLY A 584 1.24 -15.19 5.86
N VAL A 585 0.63 -15.08 4.68
CA VAL A 585 -0.79 -15.42 4.44
C VAL A 585 -1.05 -16.91 4.65
N LEU A 586 -0.14 -17.78 4.21
CA LEU A 586 -0.23 -19.23 4.48
C LEU A 586 -0.19 -19.53 5.99
N THR A 587 0.65 -18.82 6.74
CA THR A 587 0.69 -18.90 8.20
C THR A 587 -0.65 -18.49 8.82
N LEU A 588 -1.21 -17.35 8.40
CA LEU A 588 -2.52 -16.89 8.88
C LEU A 588 -3.65 -17.87 8.54
N ALA A 589 -3.63 -18.47 7.34
CA ALA A 589 -4.59 -19.48 6.93
C ALA A 589 -4.47 -20.76 7.79
N ALA A 590 -3.24 -21.18 8.11
CA ALA A 590 -3.00 -22.29 9.01
C ALA A 590 -3.49 -22.00 10.43
N VAL A 591 -3.22 -20.81 10.98
CA VAL A 591 -3.72 -20.34 12.27
C VAL A 591 -5.25 -20.31 12.31
N TYR A 592 -5.90 -19.79 11.26
CA TYR A 592 -7.36 -19.78 11.16
C TYR A 592 -7.95 -21.20 11.29
N ARG A 593 -7.26 -22.18 10.67
CA ARG A 593 -7.64 -23.59 10.61
C ARG A 593 -7.25 -24.39 11.86
N LEU A 594 -6.27 -23.93 12.63
CA LEU A 594 -5.82 -24.53 13.90
C LEU A 594 -6.73 -24.15 15.07
N ALA A 595 -7.32 -22.96 15.05
CA ALA A 595 -8.15 -22.49 16.15
C ALA A 595 -9.41 -23.35 16.34
N ALA A 596 -9.83 -23.53 17.60
CA ALA A 596 -10.87 -24.48 17.97
C ALA A 596 -12.27 -24.10 17.44
N ASN A 597 -12.53 -22.81 17.24
CA ASN A 597 -13.81 -22.31 16.75
C ASN A 597 -13.63 -21.04 15.89
N LYS A 598 -14.66 -20.70 15.09
CA LYS A 598 -14.61 -19.55 14.16
C LYS A 598 -14.34 -18.20 14.85
N ARG A 599 -14.70 -18.04 16.12
CA ARG A 599 -14.51 -16.80 16.89
C ARG A 599 -13.04 -16.65 17.27
N GLN A 600 -12.43 -17.72 17.78
CA GLN A 600 -10.99 -17.81 18.03
C GLN A 600 -10.19 -17.69 16.74
N SER A 601 -10.61 -18.33 15.63
CA SER A 601 -9.93 -18.21 14.33
C SER A 601 -9.78 -16.76 13.89
N ARG A 602 -10.88 -15.99 13.95
CA ARG A 602 -10.87 -14.57 13.56
C ARG A 602 -10.00 -13.73 14.47
N LEU A 603 -10.05 -13.98 15.78
CA LEU A 603 -9.29 -13.23 16.75
C LEU A 603 -7.79 -13.52 16.67
N ALA A 604 -7.40 -14.81 16.54
CA ALA A 604 -6.00 -15.21 16.40
C ALA A 604 -5.38 -14.60 15.14
N VAL A 605 -6.07 -14.68 14.00
CA VAL A 605 -5.59 -14.07 12.74
C VAL A 605 -5.49 -12.54 12.86
N ALA A 606 -6.48 -11.88 13.47
CA ALA A 606 -6.42 -10.43 13.67
C ALA A 606 -5.25 -10.02 14.58
N LEU A 607 -5.07 -10.69 15.72
CA LEU A 607 -3.97 -10.39 16.65
C LEU A 607 -2.60 -10.67 16.03
N LEU A 608 -2.49 -11.72 15.21
CA LEU A 608 -1.24 -12.05 14.53
C LEU A 608 -0.93 -11.08 13.39
N ALA A 609 -1.89 -10.80 12.50
CA ALA A 609 -1.69 -9.89 11.37
C ALA A 609 -1.41 -8.44 11.81
N LEU A 610 -1.94 -8.02 12.97
CA LEU A 610 -1.71 -6.70 13.56
C LEU A 610 -0.50 -6.66 14.50
N ASN A 611 0.24 -7.76 14.66
CA ASN A 611 1.44 -7.77 15.48
C ASN A 611 2.61 -7.12 14.70
N PRO A 612 3.30 -6.09 15.24
CA PRO A 612 4.43 -5.44 14.57
C PRO A 612 5.49 -6.42 14.03
N ILE A 613 5.92 -7.38 14.85
CA ILE A 613 6.96 -8.35 14.43
C ILE A 613 6.44 -9.20 13.28
N PHE A 614 5.21 -9.70 13.38
CA PHE A 614 4.62 -10.49 12.30
C PHE A 614 4.50 -9.67 11.01
N LEU A 615 3.90 -8.49 11.10
CA LEU A 615 3.62 -7.60 9.99
C LEU A 615 4.89 -7.22 9.22
N PHE A 616 5.92 -6.79 9.94
CA PHE A 616 7.15 -6.29 9.32
C PHE A 616 8.12 -7.40 8.91
N THR A 617 8.17 -8.53 9.61
CA THR A 617 9.03 -9.64 9.19
C THR A 617 8.45 -10.34 7.95
N ALA A 618 7.12 -10.57 7.92
CA ALA A 618 6.44 -11.16 6.77
C ALA A 618 6.56 -10.34 5.48
N SER A 619 6.82 -9.04 5.61
CA SER A 619 6.95 -8.11 4.48
C SER A 619 8.40 -7.84 4.05
N THR A 620 9.36 -8.62 4.56
CA THR A 620 10.80 -8.50 4.28
C THR A 620 11.37 -9.76 3.64
N THR A 621 12.56 -9.65 3.06
CA THR A 621 13.25 -10.70 2.31
C THR A 621 14.03 -11.65 3.21
N VAL A 622 13.40 -12.23 4.23
CA VAL A 622 14.08 -13.11 5.19
C VAL A 622 13.48 -14.52 5.20
N VAL A 623 14.16 -15.48 5.82
CA VAL A 623 13.76 -16.90 5.84
C VAL A 623 12.59 -17.20 6.78
N GLU A 624 12.41 -16.37 7.81
CA GLU A 624 11.47 -16.59 8.91
C GLU A 624 10.00 -16.79 8.46
N PRO A 625 9.45 -16.04 7.48
CA PRO A 625 8.09 -16.27 6.96
C PRO A 625 7.90 -17.68 6.41
N MET A 626 8.85 -18.17 5.61
CA MET A 626 8.77 -19.52 5.03
C MET A 626 8.91 -20.59 6.12
N LEU A 627 9.89 -20.43 7.00
CA LEU A 627 10.12 -21.31 8.15
C LEU A 627 8.83 -21.46 8.99
N THR A 628 8.22 -20.34 9.37
CA THR A 628 7.01 -20.35 10.20
C THR A 628 5.80 -20.93 9.48
N ALA A 629 5.66 -20.68 8.18
CA ALA A 629 4.58 -21.28 7.38
C ALA A 629 4.70 -22.81 7.36
N LEU A 630 5.92 -23.33 7.17
CA LEU A 630 6.20 -24.77 7.17
C LEU A 630 5.98 -25.39 8.56
N LEU A 631 6.49 -24.79 9.64
CA LEU A 631 6.30 -25.29 11.02
C LEU A 631 4.83 -25.25 11.46
N THR A 632 4.13 -24.15 11.19
CA THR A 632 2.69 -24.02 11.52
C THR A 632 1.86 -24.98 10.69
N GLY A 633 2.20 -25.17 9.41
CA GLY A 633 1.59 -26.15 8.52
C GLY A 633 1.82 -27.59 8.99
N ALA A 634 3.03 -27.92 9.45
CA ALA A 634 3.35 -29.22 10.03
C ALA A 634 2.52 -29.50 11.28
N GLY A 635 2.41 -28.53 12.19
CA GLY A 635 1.54 -28.62 13.37
C GLY A 635 0.06 -28.80 13.00
N LEU A 636 -0.43 -28.10 11.98
CA LEU A 636 -1.79 -28.27 11.46
C LEU A 636 -2.03 -29.66 10.85
N ALA A 637 -1.06 -30.19 10.11
CA ALA A 637 -1.15 -31.54 9.57
C ALA A 637 -1.14 -32.60 10.69
N ALA A 638 -0.28 -32.43 11.70
CA ALA A 638 -0.18 -33.33 12.85
C ALA A 638 -1.47 -33.35 13.69
N THR A 639 -2.05 -32.17 13.99
CA THR A 639 -3.34 -32.08 14.71
C THR A 639 -4.51 -32.71 13.96
N ARG A 640 -4.37 -32.91 12.63
CA ARG A 640 -5.33 -33.64 11.78
C ARG A 640 -4.91 -35.07 11.44
N SER A 641 -3.93 -35.62 12.15
CA SER A 641 -3.41 -36.99 11.94
C SER A 641 -2.89 -37.25 10.52
N ARG A 642 -2.44 -36.20 9.80
CA ARG A 642 -1.81 -36.31 8.46
C ARG A 642 -0.30 -36.38 8.59
N TRP A 643 0.20 -37.46 9.18
CA TRP A 643 1.60 -37.61 9.61
C TRP A 643 2.63 -37.48 8.48
N LYS A 644 2.35 -38.04 7.29
CA LYS A 644 3.24 -37.93 6.11
C LYS A 644 3.46 -36.47 5.70
N LEU A 645 2.38 -35.69 5.65
CA LEU A 645 2.44 -34.27 5.32
C LEU A 645 3.12 -33.46 6.43
N ALA A 646 2.85 -33.79 7.70
CA ALA A 646 3.50 -33.15 8.84
C ALA A 646 5.03 -33.34 8.82
N ALA A 647 5.49 -34.57 8.57
CA ALA A 647 6.91 -34.90 8.45
C ALA A 647 7.57 -34.20 7.25
N ALA A 648 6.94 -34.21 6.08
CA ALA A 648 7.46 -33.54 4.90
C ALA A 648 7.62 -32.02 5.12
N LEU A 649 6.62 -31.35 5.71
CA LEU A 649 6.70 -29.93 6.02
C LEU A 649 7.78 -29.61 7.08
N ALA A 650 7.93 -30.48 8.10
CA ALA A 650 8.98 -30.32 9.11
C ALA A 650 10.39 -30.52 8.53
N LEU A 651 10.58 -31.49 7.62
CA LEU A 651 11.84 -31.71 6.91
C LEU A 651 12.20 -30.51 6.03
N LEU A 652 11.23 -29.98 5.28
CA LEU A 652 11.43 -28.76 4.48
C LEU A 652 11.80 -27.56 5.36
N ALA A 653 11.19 -27.42 6.54
CA ALA A 653 11.56 -26.38 7.51
C ALA A 653 13.01 -26.56 7.98
N CYS A 654 13.43 -27.79 8.27
CA CYS A 654 14.79 -28.14 8.66
C CYS A 654 15.81 -27.94 7.52
N ALA A 655 15.40 -28.09 6.26
CA ALA A 655 16.20 -27.77 5.08
C ALA A 655 16.24 -26.27 4.75
N THR A 656 15.49 -25.44 5.50
CA THR A 656 15.42 -23.98 5.31
C THR A 656 16.25 -23.24 6.36
N SER A 657 16.22 -23.68 7.62
CA SER A 657 16.88 -22.98 8.71
C SER A 657 17.28 -23.92 9.83
N THR A 658 18.48 -23.70 10.39
CA THR A 658 19.01 -24.42 11.55
C THR A 658 18.09 -24.26 12.78
N LYS A 659 17.41 -23.12 12.89
CA LYS A 659 16.43 -22.81 13.94
C LYS A 659 15.25 -23.79 13.98
N ALA A 660 14.86 -24.36 12.83
CA ALA A 660 13.75 -25.30 12.74
C ALA A 660 14.00 -26.60 13.52
N TRP A 661 15.28 -26.98 13.66
CA TRP A 661 15.70 -28.21 14.33
C TRP A 661 15.38 -28.19 15.82
N ILE A 662 15.39 -27.03 16.47
CA ILE A 662 14.93 -26.87 17.86
C ILE A 662 13.46 -27.29 17.95
N PHE A 663 12.63 -26.85 17.01
CA PHE A 663 11.20 -27.17 16.96
C PHE A 663 10.98 -28.66 16.70
N ALA A 664 11.68 -29.23 15.71
CA ALA A 664 11.55 -30.65 15.36
C ALA A 664 12.08 -31.58 16.47
N GLY A 665 13.20 -31.22 17.11
CA GLY A 665 13.80 -31.95 18.22
C GLY A 665 12.89 -31.99 19.44
N VAL A 666 12.21 -30.89 19.77
CA VAL A 666 11.22 -30.86 20.86
C VAL A 666 10.04 -31.78 20.57
N VAL A 667 9.51 -31.78 19.35
CA VAL A 667 8.41 -32.68 18.96
C VAL A 667 8.86 -34.15 19.06
N ALA A 668 10.06 -34.47 18.58
CA ALA A 668 10.62 -35.81 18.67
C ALA A 668 10.89 -36.25 20.12
N GLY A 669 11.40 -35.36 20.98
CA GLY A 669 11.64 -35.61 22.39
C GLY A 669 10.36 -35.84 23.19
N LEU A 670 9.34 -34.99 23.00
CA LEU A 670 8.02 -35.18 23.62
C LEU A 670 7.40 -36.51 23.22
N TRP A 671 7.57 -36.91 21.96
CA TRP A 671 7.13 -38.21 21.48
C TRP A 671 7.89 -39.38 22.12
N LEU A 672 9.22 -39.28 22.24
CA LEU A 672 10.05 -40.31 22.86
C LEU A 672 9.68 -40.52 24.33
N VAL A 673 9.46 -39.44 25.07
CA VAL A 673 8.97 -39.48 26.45
C VAL A 673 7.62 -40.22 26.53
N GLU A 674 6.67 -39.96 25.62
CA GLU A 674 5.40 -40.68 25.59
C GLU A 674 5.58 -42.19 25.35
N GLN A 675 6.51 -42.61 24.48
CA GLN A 675 6.77 -44.04 24.27
C GLN A 675 7.44 -44.69 25.48
N LEU A 676 8.39 -44.00 26.11
CA LEU A 676 9.05 -44.48 27.33
C LEU A 676 8.06 -44.61 28.50
N VAL A 677 7.11 -43.68 28.62
CA VAL A 677 6.03 -43.75 29.61
C VAL A 677 5.08 -44.93 29.34
N LEU A 678 4.87 -45.31 28.08
CA LEU A 678 4.10 -46.51 27.70
C LEU A 678 4.86 -47.82 27.96
N LEU A 679 6.19 -47.77 28.05
CA LEU A 679 7.08 -48.91 28.34
C LEU A 679 7.33 -49.12 29.84
N LEU A 680 6.96 -48.15 30.69
CA LEU A 680 7.01 -48.34 32.14
C LEU A 680 5.93 -49.34 32.59
N PRO A 681 6.27 -50.41 33.34
CA PRO A 681 5.28 -51.32 33.86
C PRO A 681 4.38 -50.55 34.83
N ARG A 682 3.06 -50.53 34.55
CA ARG A 682 2.06 -50.01 35.49
C ARG A 682 2.11 -50.87 36.77
N ARG A 683 2.90 -50.47 37.76
CA ARG A 683 2.83 -51.01 39.13
C ARG A 683 1.46 -50.64 39.70
N GLY A 684 0.80 -51.66 40.24
CA GLY A 684 -0.63 -51.68 40.50
C GLY A 684 -1.15 -50.60 41.44
N THR A 685 -2.38 -50.17 41.14
CA THR A 685 -3.35 -49.65 42.12
C THR A 685 -4.75 -50.12 41.70
N MET A 686 -5.48 -50.61 42.71
CA MET A 686 -6.81 -51.22 42.74
C MET A 686 -7.92 -50.55 41.91
N PRO A 687 -9.01 -51.28 41.58
CA PRO A 687 -10.12 -50.75 40.80
C PRO A 687 -10.98 -49.79 41.64
N SER A 688 -11.11 -48.52 41.22
CA SER A 688 -12.10 -47.59 41.77
C SER A 688 -13.44 -47.72 41.02
N PRO A 689 -14.60 -47.75 41.71
CA PRO A 689 -15.90 -48.00 41.09
C PRO A 689 -16.53 -46.69 40.59
N LEU A 690 -15.98 -46.07 39.55
CA LEU A 690 -16.58 -44.89 38.90
C LEU A 690 -16.32 -44.90 37.38
N ALA A 691 -16.58 -46.05 36.73
CA ALA A 691 -16.63 -46.15 35.27
C ALA A 691 -18.07 -45.98 34.78
N GLY A 692 -18.55 -44.73 34.77
CA GLY A 692 -19.74 -44.33 34.05
C GLY A 692 -19.49 -44.41 32.54
N ARG A 693 -20.25 -45.26 31.86
CA ARG A 693 -20.39 -45.44 30.41
C ARG A 693 -20.03 -44.19 29.59
N VAL A 694 -18.90 -44.25 28.88
CA VAL A 694 -18.74 -43.57 27.58
C VAL A 694 -18.43 -44.65 26.56
N LYS A 695 -19.43 -44.99 25.74
CA LYS A 695 -19.25 -45.74 24.51
C LYS A 695 -18.34 -44.92 23.58
N VAL A 696 -17.06 -45.27 23.51
CA VAL A 696 -16.21 -44.87 22.39
C VAL A 696 -16.53 -45.82 21.25
N GLY A 697 -17.34 -45.32 20.32
CA GLY A 697 -17.58 -45.96 19.02
C GLY A 697 -16.27 -46.09 18.26
N GLY A 698 -16.11 -47.25 17.60
CA GLY A 698 -14.87 -47.70 16.99
C GLY A 698 -14.26 -46.70 16.01
N ALA A 699 -13.02 -46.33 16.31
CA ALA A 699 -11.99 -46.12 15.32
C ALA A 699 -10.82 -46.98 15.78
N ALA A 700 -10.56 -48.07 15.07
CA ALA A 700 -9.37 -48.88 15.25
C ALA A 700 -8.16 -47.94 15.36
N SER A 701 -7.45 -48.04 16.48
CA SER A 701 -6.21 -47.34 16.73
C SER A 701 -5.22 -47.68 15.63
N ALA A 702 -5.11 -46.80 14.64
CA ALA A 702 -3.94 -46.76 13.77
C ALA A 702 -2.76 -46.40 14.67
N ARG A 703 -2.09 -47.44 15.21
CA ARG A 703 -0.81 -47.31 15.88
C ARG A 703 0.10 -46.47 14.96
N PRO A 704 0.85 -45.50 15.50
CA PRO A 704 1.69 -44.60 14.71
C PRO A 704 2.97 -45.29 14.20
N THR A 705 2.94 -46.60 13.94
CA THR A 705 4.10 -47.45 13.69
C THR A 705 4.68 -47.34 12.28
N ALA A 706 3.92 -46.90 11.28
CA ALA A 706 4.38 -46.89 9.88
C ALA A 706 4.87 -45.53 9.34
N ALA A 707 4.61 -44.41 10.04
CA ALA A 707 5.10 -43.08 9.63
C ALA A 707 6.36 -42.64 10.41
N MET A 708 6.76 -43.43 11.42
CA MET A 708 7.81 -43.14 12.40
C MET A 708 9.27 -43.22 11.94
N PRO A 709 9.65 -44.08 10.97
CA PRO A 709 11.04 -44.11 10.51
C PRO A 709 11.50 -42.75 9.95
N ALA A 710 10.59 -41.95 9.40
CA ALA A 710 10.87 -40.59 8.92
C ALA A 710 11.11 -39.57 10.04
N VAL A 711 10.54 -39.78 11.23
CA VAL A 711 10.77 -38.94 12.42
C VAL A 711 12.06 -39.37 13.15
N LEU A 712 12.45 -40.65 13.05
CA LEU A 712 13.76 -41.16 13.48
C LEU A 712 14.89 -40.84 12.49
N ALA A 713 14.57 -40.59 11.21
CA ALA A 713 15.53 -40.08 10.23
C ALA A 713 15.93 -38.62 10.49
N LEU A 714 15.12 -37.83 11.21
CA LEU A 714 15.46 -36.46 11.61
C LEU A 714 16.71 -36.40 12.50
N PRO A 715 16.86 -37.15 13.60
CA PRO A 715 18.11 -37.16 14.36
C PRO A 715 19.30 -37.70 13.55
N MET A 716 19.11 -38.63 12.62
CA MET A 716 20.17 -39.10 11.72
C MET A 716 20.59 -38.04 10.69
N ALA A 717 19.64 -37.27 10.15
CA ALA A 717 19.88 -36.11 9.29
C ALA A 717 20.47 -34.92 10.09
N ALA A 718 20.10 -34.76 11.36
CA ALA A 718 20.72 -33.80 12.27
C ALA A 718 22.19 -34.14 12.49
N LEU A 719 22.51 -35.42 12.66
CA LEU A 719 23.89 -35.93 12.78
C LEU A 719 24.71 -35.73 11.50
N LEU A 720 24.11 -35.92 10.32
CA LEU A 720 24.76 -35.68 9.02
C LEU A 720 24.95 -34.18 8.71
N LEU A 721 24.16 -33.29 9.32
CA LEU A 721 24.18 -31.84 9.09
C LEU A 721 24.75 -31.03 10.28
N LEU A 722 25.26 -31.70 11.33
CA LEU A 722 25.94 -31.09 12.48
C LEU A 722 27.05 -30.09 12.09
N PRO A 723 27.88 -30.34 11.06
CA PRO A 723 28.91 -29.38 10.62
C PRO A 723 28.33 -28.04 10.16
N PHE A 724 27.15 -28.04 9.54
CA PHE A 724 26.47 -26.84 9.07
C PHE A 724 25.90 -26.04 10.25
N ALA A 725 25.36 -26.73 11.25
CA ALA A 725 24.83 -26.11 12.47
C ALA A 725 25.95 -25.48 13.33
N SER A 726 27.11 -26.12 13.45
CA SER A 726 28.26 -25.56 14.17
C SER A 726 28.81 -24.31 13.51
N ASN A 727 28.84 -24.25 12.17
CA ASN A 727 29.34 -23.09 11.45
C ASN A 727 28.38 -21.88 11.51
N SER A 728 27.07 -22.12 11.47
CA SER A 728 26.05 -21.08 11.67
C SER A 728 26.10 -20.49 13.09
N ILE A 729 26.33 -21.32 14.11
CA ILE A 729 26.49 -20.90 15.51
C ILE A 729 27.80 -20.14 15.71
N GLY A 730 28.91 -20.64 15.14
CA GLY A 730 30.23 -20.00 15.22
C GLY A 730 30.24 -18.59 14.62
N ARG A 731 29.63 -18.42 13.43
CA ARG A 731 29.46 -17.11 12.81
C ARG A 731 28.58 -16.18 13.64
N GLY A 732 27.45 -16.67 14.14
CA GLY A 732 26.57 -15.88 15.01
C GLY A 732 27.31 -15.35 16.25
N ALA A 733 28.15 -16.19 16.85
CA ALA A 733 28.99 -15.79 17.98
C ALA A 733 30.06 -14.75 17.60
N GLN A 734 30.69 -14.87 16.43
CA GLN A 734 31.64 -13.86 15.92
C GLN A 734 30.97 -12.52 15.61
N GLU A 735 29.79 -12.54 15.00
CA GLU A 735 28.99 -11.34 14.72
C GLU A 735 28.60 -10.62 16.02
N VAL A 736 28.17 -11.38 17.04
CA VAL A 736 27.86 -10.85 18.36
C VAL A 736 29.11 -10.29 19.04
N ALA A 737 30.23 -11.02 19.04
CA ALA A 737 31.48 -10.55 19.63
C ALA A 737 31.96 -9.24 18.99
N SER A 738 31.84 -9.13 17.67
CA SER A 738 32.17 -7.92 16.92
C SER A 738 31.20 -6.77 17.20
N ALA A 739 29.89 -7.05 17.31
CA ALA A 739 28.88 -6.07 17.68
C ALA A 739 29.06 -5.56 19.12
N ILE A 740 29.53 -6.41 20.04
CA ILE A 740 29.91 -6.02 21.41
C ILE A 740 31.14 -5.11 21.37
N ALA A 741 32.17 -5.46 20.59
CA ALA A 741 33.38 -4.65 20.47
C ALA A 741 33.10 -3.24 19.93
N ARG A 742 32.11 -3.09 19.04
CA ARG A 742 31.64 -1.79 18.53
C ARG A 742 30.64 -1.07 19.45
N GLY A 743 30.22 -1.68 20.55
CA GLY A 743 29.20 -1.13 21.45
C GLY A 743 27.77 -1.10 20.88
N SER A 744 27.50 -1.79 19.77
CA SER A 744 26.16 -1.85 19.15
C SER A 744 25.23 -2.87 19.82
N VAL A 745 25.78 -3.80 20.61
CA VAL A 745 25.04 -4.78 21.41
C VAL A 745 25.65 -4.82 22.82
N PRO A 746 24.85 -4.92 23.89
CA PRO A 746 25.39 -5.05 25.25
C PRO A 746 26.35 -6.24 25.42
N GLY A 747 27.47 -6.02 26.12
CA GLY A 747 28.42 -7.09 26.47
C GLY A 747 27.89 -8.05 27.53
N ASP A 748 27.04 -7.56 28.43
CA ASP A 748 26.46 -8.31 29.54
C ASP A 748 25.28 -9.22 29.08
N PRO A 749 25.29 -10.53 29.42
CA PRO A 749 24.20 -11.45 29.08
C PRO A 749 22.81 -11.03 29.56
N LEU A 750 22.70 -10.43 30.76
CA LEU A 750 21.42 -10.00 31.31
C LEU A 750 20.89 -8.78 30.55
N ALA A 751 21.73 -7.79 30.26
CA ALA A 751 21.38 -6.62 29.47
C ALA A 751 20.89 -6.99 28.06
N ARG A 752 21.57 -7.89 27.34
CA ARG A 752 21.12 -8.39 26.02
C ARG A 752 19.74 -9.04 26.09
N THR A 753 19.54 -9.85 27.11
CA THR A 753 18.29 -10.57 27.31
C THR A 753 17.15 -9.61 27.66
N ALA A 754 17.42 -8.63 28.51
CA ALA A 754 16.49 -7.57 28.84
C ALA A 754 16.10 -6.75 27.60
N GLU A 755 17.05 -6.40 26.74
CA GLU A 755 16.78 -5.66 25.50
C GLU A 755 15.89 -6.46 24.53
N LEU A 756 16.20 -7.75 24.32
CA LEU A 756 15.38 -8.65 23.51
C LEU A 756 13.96 -8.77 24.08
N ILE A 757 13.84 -9.04 25.38
CA ILE A 757 12.54 -9.24 26.04
C ILE A 757 11.74 -7.95 26.04
N THR A 758 12.37 -6.79 26.21
CA THR A 758 11.66 -5.50 26.22
C THR A 758 11.16 -5.15 24.83
N THR A 759 12.02 -5.28 23.82
CA THR A 759 11.65 -5.02 22.41
C THR A 759 10.56 -5.98 21.94
N PHE A 760 10.73 -7.28 22.19
CA PHE A 760 9.74 -8.30 21.85
C PHE A 760 8.46 -8.15 22.67
N GLY A 761 8.57 -7.94 23.98
CA GLY A 761 7.47 -7.81 24.91
C GLY A 761 6.59 -6.61 24.59
N LEU A 762 7.18 -5.47 24.21
CA LEU A 762 6.41 -4.30 23.75
C LEU A 762 5.77 -4.56 22.39
N ALA A 763 6.51 -5.10 21.42
CA ALA A 763 6.00 -5.37 20.09
C ALA A 763 4.94 -6.48 20.06
N ALA A 764 4.95 -7.41 21.03
CA ALA A 764 4.02 -8.52 21.16
C ALA A 764 3.13 -8.44 22.41
N LEU A 765 2.99 -7.25 23.01
CA LEU A 765 2.33 -7.08 24.31
C LEU A 765 0.95 -7.74 24.40
N PRO A 766 0.00 -7.54 23.45
CA PRO A 766 -1.30 -8.21 23.52
C PRO A 766 -1.19 -9.73 23.44
N LEU A 767 -0.24 -10.25 22.66
CA LEU A 767 -0.02 -11.69 22.52
C LEU A 767 0.60 -12.28 23.78
N PHE A 768 1.54 -11.59 24.41
CA PHE A 768 2.23 -12.07 25.60
C PHE A 768 1.30 -12.08 26.82
N VAL A 769 0.59 -10.98 27.07
CA VAL A 769 -0.32 -10.83 28.22
C VAL A 769 -1.44 -11.87 28.17
N PHE A 770 -2.16 -11.95 27.04
CA PHE A 770 -3.28 -12.89 26.93
C PHE A 770 -2.81 -14.31 26.60
N GLY A 771 -1.65 -14.48 25.96
CA GLY A 771 -1.04 -15.78 25.65
C GLY A 771 -0.67 -16.55 26.90
N SER A 772 -0.09 -15.91 27.91
CA SER A 772 0.23 -16.52 29.21
C SER A 772 -1.03 -17.04 29.93
N ILE A 773 -2.12 -16.27 29.91
CA ILE A 773 -3.42 -16.70 30.43
C ILE A 773 -3.95 -17.89 29.61
N GLY A 774 -3.85 -17.81 28.28
CA GLY A 774 -4.23 -18.87 27.35
C GLY A 774 -3.47 -20.17 27.58
N LEU A 775 -2.18 -20.09 27.91
CA LEU A 775 -1.33 -21.25 28.21
C LEU A 775 -1.85 -21.99 29.45
N VAL A 776 -2.19 -21.28 30.52
CA VAL A 776 -2.78 -21.88 31.73
C VAL A 776 -4.10 -22.58 31.39
N ILE A 777 -4.93 -21.99 30.51
CA ILE A 777 -6.18 -22.60 30.05
C ILE A 777 -5.92 -23.86 29.23
N ALA A 778 -4.95 -23.82 28.31
CA ALA A 778 -4.58 -24.93 27.45
C ALA A 778 -3.96 -26.10 28.24
N ALA A 779 -3.16 -25.81 29.27
CA ALA A 779 -2.58 -26.82 30.15
C ALA A 779 -3.64 -27.57 30.98
N ARG A 780 -4.71 -26.89 31.39
CA ARG A 780 -5.84 -27.52 32.12
C ARG A 780 -6.69 -28.45 31.25
N ASN A 781 -6.75 -28.20 29.94
CA ASN A 781 -7.51 -29.00 28.98
C ASN A 781 -6.64 -29.33 27.76
N PRO A 782 -5.74 -30.33 27.87
CA PRO A 782 -4.75 -30.60 26.85
C PRO A 782 -5.42 -31.01 25.53
N THR A 783 -5.13 -30.26 24.48
CA THR A 783 -5.55 -30.55 23.09
C THR A 783 -4.36 -31.06 22.27
N PRO A 784 -4.56 -31.69 21.11
CA PRO A 784 -3.46 -32.02 20.20
C PRO A 784 -2.61 -30.79 19.81
N ALA A 785 -3.22 -29.60 19.76
CA ALA A 785 -2.49 -28.35 19.49
C ALA A 785 -1.49 -28.00 20.60
N LEU A 786 -1.76 -28.37 21.86
CA LEU A 786 -0.80 -28.20 22.96
C LEU A 786 0.52 -28.94 22.67
N ARG A 787 0.41 -30.17 22.16
CA ARG A 787 1.56 -31.05 21.91
C ARG A 787 2.34 -30.67 20.65
N PHE A 788 1.65 -30.38 19.56
CA PHE A 788 2.28 -30.22 18.24
C PHE A 788 2.47 -28.77 17.78
N VAL A 789 1.90 -27.80 18.49
CA VAL A 789 2.00 -26.37 18.14
C VAL A 789 2.51 -25.57 19.32
N HIS A 790 1.86 -25.65 20.49
CA HIS A 790 2.17 -24.76 21.60
C HIS A 790 3.48 -25.09 22.32
N ALA A 791 3.66 -26.33 22.77
CA ALA A 791 4.87 -26.73 23.50
C ALA A 791 6.15 -26.55 22.65
N PRO A 792 6.21 -26.98 21.37
CA PRO A 792 7.38 -26.75 20.54
C PRO A 792 7.70 -25.26 20.32
N ALA A 793 6.67 -24.44 20.11
CA ALA A 793 6.85 -22.99 19.92
C ALA A 793 7.36 -22.28 21.18
N LEU A 794 6.87 -22.67 22.37
CA LEU A 794 7.30 -22.08 23.64
C LEU A 794 8.71 -22.53 24.06
N ILE A 795 9.06 -23.79 23.80
CA ILE A 795 10.42 -24.28 24.06
C ILE A 795 11.40 -23.65 23.07
N TYR A 796 11.01 -23.50 21.80
CA TYR A 796 11.77 -22.73 20.83
C TYR A 796 12.01 -21.29 21.31
N PHE A 797 10.96 -20.62 21.79
CA PHE A 797 11.06 -19.27 22.36
C PHE A 797 12.08 -19.21 23.51
N ALA A 798 12.00 -20.15 24.47
CA ALA A 798 12.94 -20.21 25.58
C ALA A 798 14.39 -20.49 25.12
N ALA A 799 14.59 -21.41 24.17
CA ALA A 799 15.91 -21.74 23.63
C ALA A 799 16.56 -20.54 22.92
N VAL A 800 15.80 -19.78 22.13
CA VAL A 800 16.29 -18.55 21.48
C VAL A 800 16.73 -17.52 22.51
N VAL A 801 15.97 -17.33 23.59
CA VAL A 801 16.34 -16.41 24.67
C VAL A 801 17.67 -16.83 25.32
N VAL A 802 17.87 -18.13 25.57
CA VAL A 802 19.13 -18.67 26.10
C VAL A 802 20.30 -18.45 25.14
N LEU A 803 20.09 -18.66 23.83
CA LEU A 803 21.13 -18.44 22.82
C LEU A 803 21.53 -16.96 22.69
N VAL A 804 20.59 -16.04 22.88
CA VAL A 804 20.89 -14.60 22.93
C VAL A 804 21.65 -14.23 24.20
N ALA A 805 21.25 -14.78 25.36
CA ALA A 805 21.99 -14.59 26.61
C ALA A 805 23.44 -15.09 26.47
N ALA A 806 23.63 -16.26 25.88
CA ALA A 806 24.93 -16.88 25.63
C ALA A 806 25.79 -16.14 24.58
N GLY A 807 25.26 -15.11 23.93
CA GLY A 807 25.99 -14.35 22.90
C GLY A 807 26.18 -15.11 21.60
N VAL A 808 25.36 -16.13 21.34
CA VAL A 808 25.34 -16.88 20.07
C VAL A 808 24.47 -16.16 19.03
N TYR A 809 23.38 -15.53 19.48
CA TYR A 809 22.46 -14.76 18.63
C TYR A 809 22.45 -13.28 19.02
N THR A 810 22.30 -12.42 18.02
CA THR A 810 22.34 -10.95 18.13
C THR A 810 21.18 -10.31 18.89
N GLY A 811 20.20 -11.09 19.36
CA GLY A 811 19.01 -10.53 20.02
C GLY A 811 17.97 -9.95 19.05
N SER A 812 18.04 -10.29 17.76
CA SER A 812 17.05 -9.83 16.79
C SER A 812 15.65 -10.38 17.09
N HIS A 813 14.66 -9.49 17.16
CA HIS A 813 13.26 -9.84 17.42
C HIS A 813 12.67 -10.84 16.40
N ARG A 814 13.21 -10.90 15.18
CA ARG A 814 12.79 -11.85 14.13
C ARG A 814 12.99 -13.31 14.54
N TYR A 815 13.95 -13.61 15.42
CA TYR A 815 14.17 -14.97 15.89
C TYR A 815 12.96 -15.52 16.65
N LEU A 816 12.08 -14.65 17.15
CA LEU A 816 10.89 -15.04 17.91
C LEU A 816 9.64 -15.18 17.01
N TYR A 817 9.78 -14.89 15.71
CA TYR A 817 8.70 -14.95 14.73
C TYR A 817 8.01 -16.34 14.65
N PRO A 818 8.72 -17.50 14.71
CA PRO A 818 8.09 -18.82 14.74
C PRO A 818 7.20 -19.10 15.95
N ALA A 819 7.34 -18.35 17.05
CA ALA A 819 6.52 -18.53 18.25
C ALA A 819 5.17 -17.77 18.18
N LEU A 820 5.08 -16.73 17.34
CA LEU A 820 3.92 -15.84 17.26
C LEU A 820 2.59 -16.55 16.91
N PRO A 821 2.53 -17.53 15.97
CA PRO A 821 1.30 -18.26 15.69
C PRO A 821 0.70 -18.95 16.91
N SER A 822 1.56 -19.56 17.74
CA SER A 822 1.16 -20.20 18.99
C SER A 822 0.65 -19.18 20.01
N LEU A 823 1.38 -18.09 20.21
CA LEU A 823 0.97 -17.02 21.14
C LEU A 823 -0.37 -16.38 20.73
N ALA A 824 -0.59 -16.19 19.43
CA ALA A 824 -1.87 -15.68 18.91
C ALA A 824 -3.04 -16.63 19.15
N LEU A 825 -2.85 -17.94 18.97
CA LEU A 825 -3.85 -18.95 19.28
C LEU A 825 -4.17 -18.99 20.79
N LEU A 826 -3.14 -18.94 21.64
CA LEU A 826 -3.30 -18.91 23.10
C LEU A 826 -4.01 -17.62 23.55
N ALA A 827 -3.59 -16.46 23.06
CA ALA A 827 -4.23 -15.18 23.35
C ALA A 827 -5.70 -15.17 22.91
N ALA A 828 -6.00 -15.70 21.73
CA ALA A 828 -7.37 -15.83 21.25
C ALA A 828 -8.22 -16.74 22.14
N SER A 829 -7.66 -17.83 22.67
CA SER A 829 -8.36 -18.73 23.60
C SER A 829 -8.74 -18.04 24.92
N ALA A 830 -7.86 -17.19 25.45
CA ALA A 830 -8.12 -16.42 26.67
C ALA A 830 -9.20 -15.36 26.44
N LEU A 831 -9.08 -14.63 25.34
CA LEU A 831 -9.99 -13.54 24.97
C LEU A 831 -11.37 -14.02 24.52
N ASP A 832 -11.51 -15.27 24.06
CA ASP A 832 -12.81 -15.83 23.67
C ASP A 832 -13.81 -15.84 24.83
N ARG A 833 -13.34 -15.90 26.08
CA ARG A 833 -14.21 -15.82 27.27
C ARG A 833 -14.62 -14.39 27.65
N GLN A 834 -14.06 -13.38 26.98
CA GLN A 834 -14.26 -11.97 27.31
C GLN A 834 -15.37 -11.28 26.48
N ARG A 835 -15.87 -10.15 27.01
CA ARG A 835 -16.88 -9.31 26.33
C ARG A 835 -16.34 -8.79 24.99
N THR A 836 -17.24 -8.54 24.03
CA THR A 836 -16.87 -8.04 22.69
C THR A 836 -16.02 -6.78 22.72
N VAL A 837 -16.30 -5.87 23.65
CA VAL A 837 -15.54 -4.61 23.81
C VAL A 837 -14.07 -4.89 24.11
N VAL A 838 -13.77 -5.81 25.04
CA VAL A 838 -12.39 -6.17 25.41
C VAL A 838 -11.64 -6.76 24.21
N ARG A 839 -12.32 -7.63 23.44
CA ARG A 839 -11.74 -8.25 22.25
C ARG A 839 -11.40 -7.23 21.17
N LEU A 840 -12.30 -6.27 20.92
CA LEU A 840 -12.08 -5.19 19.97
C LEU A 840 -10.97 -4.23 20.44
N ALA A 841 -10.99 -3.86 21.73
CA ALA A 841 -9.95 -3.01 22.32
C ALA A 841 -8.57 -3.67 22.19
N THR A 842 -8.46 -4.97 22.45
CA THR A 842 -7.18 -5.69 22.33
C THR A 842 -6.65 -5.71 20.89
N ALA A 843 -7.53 -5.98 19.92
CA ALA A 843 -7.15 -5.91 18.50
C ALA A 843 -6.74 -4.48 18.08
N ALA A 844 -7.47 -3.47 18.55
CA ALA A 844 -7.16 -2.06 18.31
C ALA A 844 -5.80 -1.67 18.92
N SER A 845 -5.49 -2.12 20.13
CA SER A 845 -4.17 -1.93 20.75
C SER A 845 -3.06 -2.56 19.91
N GLY A 846 -3.28 -3.74 19.34
CA GLY A 846 -2.34 -4.37 18.39
C GLY A 846 -2.09 -3.47 17.16
N ALA A 847 -3.15 -2.97 16.54
CA ALA A 847 -3.04 -2.05 15.41
C ALA A 847 -2.30 -0.75 15.76
N LEU A 848 -2.59 -0.15 16.93
CA LEU A 848 -1.91 1.05 17.42
C LEU A 848 -0.42 0.80 17.65
N LEU A 849 -0.06 -0.36 18.22
CA LEU A 849 1.33 -0.76 18.38
C LEU A 849 2.03 -0.92 17.02
N ALA A 850 1.38 -1.57 16.04
CA ALA A 850 1.95 -1.69 14.69
C ALA A 850 2.27 -0.32 14.07
N VAL A 851 1.38 0.67 14.24
CA VAL A 851 1.61 2.05 13.81
C VAL A 851 2.75 2.70 14.61
N ALA A 852 2.79 2.53 15.92
CA ALA A 852 3.83 3.09 16.79
C ALA A 852 5.24 2.54 16.49
N PHE A 853 5.34 1.33 15.92
CA PHE A 853 6.61 0.71 15.51
C PHE A 853 7.07 1.11 14.10
N LEU A 854 6.27 1.83 13.31
CA LEU A 854 6.68 2.32 11.98
C LEU A 854 7.97 3.15 12.02
N PRO A 855 8.16 4.12 12.95
CA PRO A 855 9.40 4.90 13.03
C PRO A 855 10.61 4.03 13.40
N VAL A 856 10.43 3.03 14.28
CA VAL A 856 11.50 2.10 14.66
C VAL A 856 12.00 1.33 13.45
N PHE A 857 11.06 0.81 12.65
CA PHE A 857 11.38 0.08 11.43
C PHE A 857 12.03 0.96 10.35
N ALA A 858 11.53 2.19 10.17
CA ALA A 858 12.12 3.17 9.28
C ALA A 858 13.55 3.54 9.70
N ASN A 859 13.82 3.63 11.01
CA ASN A 859 15.15 3.91 11.53
C ASN A 859 16.14 2.76 11.24
N PHE A 860 15.72 1.50 11.37
CA PHE A 860 16.55 0.36 10.96
C PHE A 860 16.93 0.43 9.48
N ALA A 861 15.99 0.79 8.61
CA ALA A 861 16.30 0.98 7.19
C ALA A 861 17.22 2.17 6.93
N ALA A 862 17.05 3.28 7.65
CA ALA A 862 17.90 4.45 7.54
C ALA A 862 19.36 4.17 7.93
N GLY A 863 19.61 3.20 8.82
CA GLY A 863 20.96 2.75 9.16
C GLY A 863 21.76 2.20 7.97
N ASN A 864 21.08 1.78 6.90
CA ASN A 864 21.72 1.29 5.67
C ASN A 864 22.06 2.42 4.68
N ASN A 865 21.65 3.67 4.91
CA ASN A 865 21.79 4.76 3.92
C ASN A 865 23.24 4.98 3.47
N GLY A 866 24.21 4.81 4.38
CA GLY A 866 25.64 4.91 4.07
C GLY A 866 26.09 3.85 3.07
N LEU A 867 25.73 2.58 3.32
CA LEU A 867 25.98 1.45 2.43
C LEU A 867 25.29 1.59 1.08
N ILE A 868 24.07 2.14 1.06
CA ILE A 868 23.33 2.43 -0.17
C ILE A 868 24.07 3.47 -1.02
N ALA A 869 24.56 4.54 -0.38
CA ALA A 869 25.31 5.60 -1.06
C ALA A 869 26.65 5.08 -1.61
N ALA A 870 27.43 4.36 -0.79
CA ALA A 870 28.70 3.75 -1.20
C ALA A 870 28.51 2.74 -2.33
N GLY A 871 27.50 1.88 -2.26
CA GLY A 871 27.16 0.95 -3.34
C GLY A 871 26.86 1.68 -4.65
N ARG A 872 26.05 2.75 -4.62
CA ARG A 872 25.75 3.55 -5.81
C ARG A 872 26.99 4.24 -6.39
N ALA A 873 27.93 4.68 -5.55
CA ALA A 873 29.19 5.25 -6.01
C ALA A 873 30.01 4.21 -6.82
N ALA A 874 30.06 2.96 -6.35
CA ALA A 874 30.71 1.85 -7.07
C ALA A 874 30.01 1.42 -8.37
N SER A 875 28.80 1.90 -8.66
CA SER A 875 28.11 1.61 -9.92
C SER A 875 28.78 2.26 -11.14
N GLY A 876 29.54 3.34 -10.96
CA GLY A 876 30.15 4.10 -12.05
C GLY A 876 31.50 3.57 -12.55
N ASP A 877 32.11 2.68 -11.77
CA ASP A 877 33.43 2.10 -12.04
C ASP A 877 33.28 0.77 -12.78
N PRO A 878 34.03 0.41 -13.85
CA PRO A 878 33.71 -0.75 -14.70
C PRO A 878 34.10 -2.15 -14.19
N GLY A 879 35.02 -2.28 -13.23
CA GLY A 879 35.56 -3.59 -12.78
C GLY A 879 34.75 -4.32 -11.70
N ALA A 880 35.34 -5.35 -11.10
CA ALA A 880 34.70 -6.11 -10.02
C ALA A 880 34.68 -5.32 -8.70
N LEU A 881 33.70 -5.63 -7.84
CA LEU A 881 33.52 -5.02 -6.54
C LEU A 881 33.92 -5.99 -5.43
N VAL A 882 34.81 -5.55 -4.55
CA VAL A 882 35.04 -6.20 -3.26
C VAL A 882 34.22 -5.49 -2.18
N THR A 883 33.32 -6.20 -1.51
CA THR A 883 32.55 -5.66 -0.37
C THR A 883 32.10 -6.77 0.55
N ASP A 884 32.01 -6.52 1.85
CA ASP A 884 31.41 -7.46 2.82
C ASP A 884 29.95 -7.11 3.15
N SER A 885 29.41 -6.04 2.57
CA SER A 885 28.00 -5.65 2.75
C SER A 885 27.13 -6.11 1.59
N PRO A 886 26.09 -6.92 1.85
CA PRO A 886 25.13 -7.28 0.82
C PRO A 886 24.27 -6.09 0.36
N VAL A 887 24.14 -5.02 1.17
CA VAL A 887 23.44 -3.79 0.78
C VAL A 887 24.23 -3.06 -0.29
N ALA A 888 25.53 -2.84 -0.07
CA ALA A 888 26.40 -2.20 -1.04
C ALA A 888 26.46 -3.01 -2.35
N ALA A 889 26.55 -4.34 -2.24
CA ALA A 889 26.44 -5.26 -3.37
C ALA A 889 25.13 -5.11 -4.18
N TYR A 890 23.99 -4.92 -3.51
CA TYR A 890 22.71 -4.71 -4.21
C TYR A 890 22.64 -3.35 -4.92
N TYR A 891 23.17 -2.30 -4.30
CA TYR A 891 23.05 -0.94 -4.84
C TYR A 891 24.16 -0.58 -5.84
N SER A 892 25.20 -1.41 -5.98
CA SER A 892 26.24 -1.25 -7.00
C SER A 892 25.80 -1.62 -8.41
N GLY A 893 24.71 -2.37 -8.57
CA GLY A 893 24.23 -2.81 -9.88
C GLY A 893 25.14 -3.80 -10.61
N LYS A 894 26.21 -4.28 -9.95
CA LYS A 894 27.18 -5.24 -10.50
C LYS A 894 26.57 -6.62 -10.64
N SER A 895 26.92 -7.34 -11.72
CA SER A 895 26.50 -8.76 -11.83
C SER A 895 26.92 -9.52 -10.56
N PRO A 896 26.12 -10.48 -10.03
CA PRO A 896 26.52 -11.28 -8.88
C PRO A 896 27.90 -11.95 -9.04
N THR A 897 28.31 -12.25 -10.28
CA THR A 897 29.64 -12.82 -10.61
C THR A 897 30.80 -11.82 -10.53
N GLN A 898 30.51 -10.51 -10.52
CA GLN A 898 31.47 -9.42 -10.38
C GLN A 898 31.55 -8.90 -8.94
N ILE A 899 30.82 -9.53 -8.02
CA ILE A 899 30.80 -9.17 -6.61
C ILE A 899 31.51 -10.28 -5.85
N THR A 900 32.47 -9.91 -5.02
CA THR A 900 33.17 -10.84 -4.14
C THR A 900 33.38 -10.20 -2.78
N GLY A 901 33.39 -11.01 -1.74
CA GLY A 901 33.70 -10.52 -0.40
C GLY A 901 35.18 -10.52 -0.12
N SER A 902 35.56 -9.83 0.94
CA SER A 902 36.96 -9.65 1.26
C SER A 902 37.63 -10.96 1.68
N GLN A 903 36.86 -11.94 2.16
CA GLN A 903 37.37 -13.24 2.62
C GLN A 903 38.10 -14.04 1.54
N SER A 904 37.81 -13.77 0.26
CA SER A 904 38.52 -14.38 -0.87
C SER A 904 39.96 -13.87 -1.03
N MET A 905 40.31 -12.75 -0.41
CA MET A 905 41.65 -12.17 -0.47
C MET A 905 42.65 -12.92 0.43
N PRO A 906 43.90 -13.10 -0.02
CA PRO A 906 45.01 -13.53 0.83
C PRO A 906 45.18 -12.66 2.07
N LEU A 907 45.70 -13.26 3.15
CA LEU A 907 46.05 -12.54 4.39
C LEU A 907 47.28 -11.63 4.24
N ASP A 908 48.17 -11.99 3.32
CA ASP A 908 49.36 -11.21 3.01
C ASP A 908 48.99 -10.00 2.14
N ARG A 909 49.50 -8.82 2.51
CA ARG A 909 49.15 -7.53 1.88
C ARG A 909 49.53 -7.49 0.40
N ASP A 910 50.73 -7.97 0.05
CA ASP A 910 51.23 -7.90 -1.33
C ASP A 910 50.51 -8.92 -2.22
N LEU A 911 50.27 -10.12 -1.70
CA LEU A 911 49.44 -11.12 -2.38
C LEU A 911 47.99 -10.65 -2.53
N ALA A 912 47.43 -9.91 -1.58
CA ALA A 912 46.10 -9.31 -1.69
C ALA A 912 46.04 -8.24 -2.79
N LEU A 913 47.06 -7.37 -2.90
CA LEU A 913 47.14 -6.39 -3.99
C LEU A 913 47.32 -7.03 -5.36
N LEU A 914 48.07 -8.13 -5.47
CA LEU A 914 48.17 -8.94 -6.69
C LEU A 914 46.83 -9.60 -7.03
N TRP A 915 46.15 -10.15 -6.02
CA TRP A 915 44.84 -10.79 -6.18
C TRP A 915 43.78 -9.80 -6.67
N LEU A 916 43.72 -8.60 -6.09
CA LEU A 916 42.81 -7.53 -6.51
C LEU A 916 43.01 -7.19 -7.99
N ARG A 917 44.27 -7.06 -8.42
CA ARG A 917 44.63 -6.80 -9.82
C ARG A 917 44.26 -7.96 -10.74
N SER A 918 44.59 -9.21 -10.37
CA SER A 918 44.34 -10.38 -11.21
C SER A 918 42.84 -10.70 -11.37
N HIS A 919 42.02 -10.29 -10.41
CA HIS A 919 40.55 -10.48 -10.45
C HIS A 919 39.82 -9.26 -11.03
N GLY A 920 40.55 -8.27 -11.56
CA GLY A 920 39.96 -7.08 -12.18
C GLY A 920 39.12 -6.25 -11.22
N VAL A 921 39.47 -6.27 -9.93
CA VAL A 921 38.78 -5.45 -8.91
C VAL A 921 39.15 -4.01 -9.13
N SER A 922 38.13 -3.17 -9.27
CA SER A 922 38.28 -1.74 -9.50
C SER A 922 37.73 -0.92 -8.34
N SER A 923 36.85 -1.50 -7.51
CA SER A 923 36.31 -0.84 -6.31
C SER A 923 36.30 -1.75 -5.10
N VAL A 924 36.58 -1.18 -3.94
CA VAL A 924 36.56 -1.83 -2.64
C VAL A 924 35.72 -0.98 -1.67
N ILE A 925 34.67 -1.57 -1.11
CA ILE A 925 33.87 -0.94 -0.06
C ILE A 925 34.19 -1.63 1.26
N VAL A 926 34.71 -0.85 2.21
CA VAL A 926 35.19 -1.33 3.51
C VAL A 926 34.28 -0.82 4.61
N GLU A 927 33.85 -1.73 5.48
CA GLU A 927 33.17 -1.43 6.73
C GLU A 927 34.17 -1.54 7.89
N ASP A 928 34.04 -0.70 8.93
CA ASP A 928 34.87 -0.80 10.14
C ASP A 928 34.43 -1.99 11.02
N ILE A 929 34.74 -3.20 10.55
CA ILE A 929 34.40 -4.47 11.17
C ILE A 929 35.64 -5.35 11.23
N SER A 930 36.16 -5.54 12.44
CA SER A 930 37.47 -6.14 12.71
C SER A 930 37.69 -7.58 12.23
N TYR A 931 36.64 -8.36 11.96
CA TYR A 931 36.78 -9.73 11.44
C TYR A 931 36.67 -9.83 9.91
N TYR A 932 36.37 -8.72 9.21
CA TYR A 932 36.41 -8.69 7.76
C TYR A 932 37.86 -8.66 7.27
N ARG A 933 38.14 -9.44 6.23
CA ARG A 933 39.51 -9.60 5.70
C ARG A 933 40.06 -8.28 5.20
N ALA A 934 39.23 -7.45 4.56
CA ALA A 934 39.64 -6.13 4.07
C ALA A 934 40.11 -5.22 5.22
N ALA A 935 39.40 -5.20 6.34
CA ALA A 935 39.78 -4.42 7.52
C ALA A 935 41.03 -4.97 8.22
N ALA A 936 41.28 -6.28 8.14
CA ALA A 936 42.49 -6.91 8.69
C ALA A 936 43.74 -6.68 7.83
N VAL A 937 43.61 -6.78 6.51
CA VAL A 937 44.73 -6.63 5.54
C VAL A 937 45.06 -5.16 5.29
N PHE A 938 44.03 -4.29 5.25
CA PHE A 938 44.15 -2.85 5.02
C PHE A 938 43.46 -2.04 6.14
N PRO A 939 43.99 -2.07 7.38
CA PRO A 939 43.38 -1.39 8.53
C PRO A 939 43.31 0.15 8.40
N GLU A 940 44.09 0.73 7.50
CA GLU A 940 44.03 2.15 7.12
C GLU A 940 42.74 2.51 6.36
N LEU A 941 42.27 1.63 5.48
CA LEU A 941 41.05 1.84 4.69
C LEU A 941 39.80 1.77 5.57
N ALA A 942 39.77 0.87 6.54
CA ALA A 942 38.69 0.78 7.53
C ALA A 942 38.62 2.03 8.45
N ARG A 943 39.67 2.86 8.49
CA ARG A 943 39.74 4.12 9.23
C ARG A 943 39.54 5.35 8.35
N GLY A 944 39.16 5.17 7.08
CA GLY A 944 38.94 6.27 6.15
C GLY A 944 40.23 6.87 5.57
N THR A 945 41.38 6.22 5.72
CA THR A 945 42.68 6.72 5.21
C THR A 945 43.04 6.01 3.91
N ALA A 946 43.00 6.73 2.78
CA ALA A 946 43.43 6.21 1.49
C ALA A 946 44.95 6.08 1.41
N THR A 947 45.43 4.96 0.90
CA THR A 947 46.87 4.71 0.62
C THR A 947 47.01 4.04 -0.74
N PRO A 948 48.04 4.36 -1.55
CA PRO A 948 48.23 3.71 -2.85
C PRO A 948 48.20 2.17 -2.77
N PRO A 949 47.53 1.48 -3.71
CA PRO A 949 46.88 1.99 -4.93
C PRO A 949 45.39 2.39 -4.75
N PHE A 950 44.92 2.59 -3.51
CA PHE A 950 43.52 2.92 -3.21
C PHE A 950 43.30 4.44 -3.19
N GLU A 951 42.28 4.90 -3.92
CA GLU A 951 41.84 6.29 -3.97
C GLU A 951 40.40 6.41 -3.47
N PRO A 952 40.01 7.46 -2.71
CA PRO A 952 38.63 7.62 -2.26
C PRO A 952 37.65 7.65 -3.44
N LEU A 953 36.57 6.87 -3.34
CA LEU A 953 35.56 6.75 -4.39
C LEU A 953 34.35 7.61 -4.00
N GLY A 954 34.33 8.87 -4.46
CA GLY A 954 33.30 9.86 -4.15
C GLY A 954 33.52 10.60 -2.83
N ASP A 955 32.50 11.27 -2.30
CA ASP A 955 32.61 12.02 -1.03
C ASP A 955 32.30 11.12 0.17
N GLU A 956 33.35 10.69 0.87
CA GLU A 956 33.28 9.82 2.06
C GLU A 956 32.35 10.35 3.17
N ARG A 957 32.12 11.67 3.24
CA ARG A 957 31.18 12.27 4.22
C ARG A 957 29.74 11.86 3.94
N THR A 958 29.40 11.60 2.68
CA THR A 958 28.04 11.21 2.27
C THR A 958 27.72 9.75 2.60
N TYR A 959 28.74 8.94 2.92
CA TYR A 959 28.58 7.53 3.30
C TYR A 959 28.37 7.35 4.80
N GLN A 960 28.54 8.40 5.60
CA GLN A 960 28.32 8.34 7.04
C GLN A 960 26.85 8.56 7.38
N ALA A 961 26.21 7.52 7.92
CA ALA A 961 24.82 7.58 8.40
C ALA A 961 24.78 7.58 9.94
N ALA A 962 23.97 8.47 10.52
CA ALA A 962 23.77 8.52 11.97
C ALA A 962 23.18 7.19 12.49
N GLY A 963 23.91 6.52 13.39
CA GLY A 963 23.52 5.21 13.93
C GLY A 963 23.72 4.03 12.96
N GLY A 964 24.22 4.29 11.74
CA GLY A 964 24.66 3.26 10.79
C GLY A 964 26.13 2.87 11.01
N LYS A 965 26.59 1.85 10.28
CA LYS A 965 27.99 1.44 10.26
C LYS A 965 28.86 2.53 9.61
N GLN A 966 30.11 2.66 10.03
CA GLN A 966 31.10 3.46 9.30
C GLN A 966 31.50 2.71 8.03
N VAL A 967 31.38 3.38 6.90
CA VAL A 967 31.59 2.81 5.56
C VAL A 967 32.51 3.74 4.79
N TYR A 968 33.47 3.16 4.08
CA TYR A 968 34.37 3.86 3.19
C TYR A 968 34.42 3.16 1.84
N ALA A 969 34.57 3.91 0.75
CA ALA A 969 34.62 3.36 -0.60
C ALA A 969 35.90 3.79 -1.31
N TYR A 970 36.56 2.87 -1.98
CA TYR A 970 37.82 3.13 -2.65
C TYR A 970 37.80 2.61 -4.08
N SER A 971 38.38 3.38 -5.00
CA SER A 971 38.81 2.93 -6.32
C SER A 971 40.18 2.28 -6.21
N VAL A 972 40.41 1.22 -6.96
CA VAL A 972 41.70 0.54 -7.10
C VAL A 972 42.30 0.99 -8.44
N SER A 973 42.79 2.22 -8.44
CA SER A 973 43.40 2.88 -9.60
C SER A 973 44.84 3.27 -9.25
N GLY A 974 45.82 2.50 -9.71
CA GLY A 974 47.21 2.95 -9.75
C GLY A 974 47.54 3.56 -11.12
N PRO A 975 48.41 4.59 -11.21
CA PRO A 975 49.11 4.87 -12.47
C PRO A 975 49.79 3.58 -12.97
N ARG A 976 49.70 3.30 -14.26
CA ARG A 976 50.36 2.12 -14.83
C ARG A 976 51.82 2.48 -15.08
N GLU A 977 52.71 2.09 -14.16
CA GLU A 977 54.15 2.21 -14.36
C GLU A 977 54.56 1.39 -15.59
N LEU A 978 55.17 2.04 -16.58
CA LEU A 978 55.57 1.41 -17.83
C LEU A 978 56.89 0.66 -17.64
N GLN A 979 57.96 1.37 -17.28
CA GLN A 979 59.29 0.82 -17.02
C GLN A 979 60.21 1.94 -16.46
N ALA A 980 61.23 1.58 -15.69
CA ALA A 980 62.32 2.49 -15.35
C ALA A 980 63.21 2.70 -16.59
N ILE A 981 63.44 3.96 -16.99
CA ILE A 981 64.36 4.30 -18.08
C ILE A 981 65.77 4.53 -17.51
N LEU A 982 65.84 5.25 -16.38
CA LEU A 982 67.07 5.49 -15.60
C LEU A 982 66.79 5.22 -14.12
N PRO A 983 67.81 5.01 -13.27
CA PRO A 983 67.61 4.91 -11.83
C PRO A 983 66.85 6.13 -11.28
N GLY A 984 65.62 5.93 -10.78
CA GLY A 984 64.78 7.00 -10.24
C GLY A 984 63.97 7.81 -11.26
N VAL A 985 64.01 7.42 -12.56
CA VAL A 985 63.22 8.03 -13.65
C VAL A 985 62.38 6.96 -14.35
N TYR A 986 61.07 7.12 -14.30
CA TYR A 986 60.09 6.16 -14.84
C TYR A 986 59.27 6.78 -15.95
N ALA A 987 58.91 5.99 -16.95
CA ALA A 987 57.82 6.35 -17.85
C ALA A 987 56.49 5.83 -17.27
N VAL A 988 55.45 6.66 -17.27
CA VAL A 988 54.15 6.32 -16.70
C VAL A 988 53.06 6.67 -17.70
N ILE A 989 52.04 5.81 -17.81
CA ILE A 989 50.82 6.11 -18.55
C ILE A 989 49.65 6.28 -17.58
N GLN A 990 48.98 7.42 -17.66
CA GLN A 990 47.83 7.70 -16.81
C GLN A 990 46.54 7.07 -17.40
N PRO A 991 45.77 6.31 -16.59
CA PRO A 991 44.62 5.54 -17.07
C PRO A 991 43.37 6.39 -17.42
N MET A 992 43.28 7.63 -16.97
CA MET A 992 42.18 8.56 -17.28
C MET A 992 42.72 9.97 -17.57
N SER A 993 41.93 10.82 -18.25
CA SER A 993 42.22 12.25 -18.34
C SER A 993 42.12 12.86 -16.94
N GLN A 994 43.24 13.42 -16.45
CA GLN A 994 43.20 14.23 -15.25
C GLN A 994 42.72 15.64 -15.62
N SER A 995 41.90 16.25 -14.77
CA SER A 995 41.70 17.70 -14.86
C SER A 995 43.02 18.35 -14.48
N GLY A 996 43.78 18.81 -15.48
CA GLY A 996 44.77 19.85 -15.25
C GLY A 996 44.09 21.11 -14.73
N LYS A 997 44.86 22.15 -14.41
CA LYS A 997 44.31 23.44 -13.93
C LYS A 997 43.44 24.17 -14.97
N THR A 998 43.36 23.68 -16.21
CA THR A 998 42.75 24.40 -17.34
C THR A 998 41.81 23.59 -18.25
N ALA A 999 42.07 22.31 -18.54
CA ALA A 999 41.14 21.45 -19.30
C ALA A 999 41.40 19.94 -19.05
N PRO A 1000 40.38 19.05 -19.18
CA PRO A 1000 40.52 17.60 -18.95
C PRO A 1000 41.02 16.85 -20.19
N LEU A 1001 42.15 17.27 -20.77
CA LEU A 1001 42.70 16.65 -21.97
C LEU A 1001 43.35 15.28 -21.69
N ALA A 1002 43.39 14.42 -22.71
CA ALA A 1002 44.04 13.12 -22.64
C ALA A 1002 45.57 13.26 -22.76
N LYS A 1003 46.30 12.82 -21.74
CA LYS A 1003 47.77 12.88 -21.71
C LYS A 1003 48.43 11.69 -22.43
N GLY A 1004 49.65 11.92 -22.92
CA GLY A 1004 50.56 10.92 -23.45
C GLY A 1004 51.28 10.13 -22.35
N VAL A 1005 52.47 9.61 -22.67
CA VAL A 1005 53.38 9.04 -21.67
C VAL A 1005 54.08 10.19 -20.95
N THR A 1006 54.16 10.14 -19.62
CA THR A 1006 54.85 11.15 -18.82
C THR A 1006 56.10 10.59 -18.17
N LEU A 1007 57.12 11.42 -18.03
CA LEU A 1007 58.29 11.08 -17.23
C LEU A 1007 58.01 11.36 -15.74
N VAL A 1008 58.48 10.49 -14.85
CA VAL A 1008 58.37 10.66 -13.40
C VAL A 1008 59.77 10.55 -12.82
N ALA A 1009 60.28 11.64 -12.24
CA ALA A 1009 61.61 11.71 -11.64
C ALA A 1009 61.49 12.06 -10.16
N GLY A 1010 62.16 11.30 -9.28
CA GLY A 1010 62.12 11.55 -7.83
C GLY A 1010 60.72 11.48 -7.21
N GLY A 1011 59.81 10.69 -7.81
CA GLY A 1011 58.42 10.53 -7.36
C GLY A 1011 57.47 11.69 -7.71
N ARG A 1012 57.89 12.62 -8.59
CA ARG A 1012 57.05 13.74 -9.09
C ARG A 1012 56.77 13.56 -10.58
N ASP A 1013 55.53 13.80 -10.98
CA ASP A 1013 55.12 13.85 -12.39
C ASP A 1013 55.84 15.01 -13.09
N ALA A 1014 56.68 14.68 -14.07
CA ALA A 1014 57.44 15.66 -14.83
C ALA A 1014 56.59 16.36 -15.89
N ALA A 1015 55.39 15.85 -16.20
CA ALA A 1015 54.49 16.50 -17.14
C ALA A 1015 53.79 17.71 -16.51
N GLY A 1016 53.45 17.67 -15.21
CA GLY A 1016 52.80 18.80 -14.54
C GLY A 1016 51.59 19.37 -15.31
N GLU A 1017 51.72 20.61 -15.80
CA GLU A 1017 50.74 21.34 -16.64
C GLU A 1017 50.81 21.00 -18.15
N GLY A 1018 51.78 20.19 -18.57
CA GLY A 1018 52.00 19.66 -19.93
C GLY A 1018 51.17 18.43 -20.33
N MET A 1019 51.20 18.10 -21.62
CA MET A 1019 50.41 17.02 -22.26
C MET A 1019 51.07 15.63 -22.23
N GLY A 1020 52.36 15.55 -21.90
CA GLY A 1020 53.18 14.35 -22.03
C GLY A 1020 53.66 14.11 -23.47
N LEU A 1021 54.30 12.96 -23.68
CA LEU A 1021 54.98 12.61 -24.92
C LEU A 1021 54.03 11.93 -25.92
N GLY A 1022 54.12 12.32 -27.18
CA GLY A 1022 53.45 11.69 -28.33
C GLY A 1022 51.95 11.91 -28.39
N VAL A 1023 51.44 13.07 -28.01
CA VAL A 1023 50.00 13.36 -28.08
C VAL A 1023 49.64 13.96 -29.45
N PRO A 1024 48.74 13.34 -30.23
CA PRO A 1024 48.41 13.84 -31.56
C PRO A 1024 47.30 14.91 -31.51
N VAL A 1025 47.47 15.98 -32.28
CA VAL A 1025 46.49 17.05 -32.49
C VAL A 1025 46.32 17.33 -33.98
N VAL A 1026 45.15 17.81 -34.40
CA VAL A 1026 44.84 18.01 -35.82
C VAL A 1026 44.25 19.39 -36.07
N ARG A 1027 44.77 20.09 -37.09
CA ARG A 1027 44.30 21.43 -37.47
C ARG A 1027 43.30 21.37 -38.61
N TYR A 1028 42.12 21.92 -38.35
CA TYR A 1028 41.07 22.16 -39.33
C TYR A 1028 40.94 23.66 -39.61
N PRO A 1029 40.16 24.10 -40.64
CA PRO A 1029 39.98 25.52 -40.96
C PRO A 1029 39.43 26.36 -39.80
N ASP A 1030 38.74 25.73 -38.87
CA ASP A 1030 38.10 26.35 -37.70
C ASP A 1030 38.89 26.19 -36.38
N GLY A 1031 40.09 25.59 -36.41
CA GLY A 1031 40.99 25.55 -35.26
C GLY A 1031 41.71 24.22 -35.05
N TRP A 1032 42.46 24.14 -33.95
CA TRP A 1032 43.08 22.89 -33.49
C TRP A 1032 42.08 22.03 -32.73
N VAL A 1033 42.16 20.72 -32.98
CA VAL A 1033 41.35 19.70 -32.32
C VAL A 1033 42.28 18.83 -31.50
N PHE A 1034 42.00 18.75 -30.20
CA PHE A 1034 42.76 18.04 -29.18
C PHE A 1034 42.01 16.79 -28.74
N PRO A 1035 42.73 15.81 -28.19
CA PRO A 1035 42.08 14.66 -27.60
C PRO A 1035 41.71 14.86 -26.14
N ARG A 1036 40.44 14.64 -25.80
CA ARG A 1036 39.93 14.66 -24.42
C ARG A 1036 39.74 13.25 -23.90
N THR A 1037 39.28 12.35 -24.75
CA THR A 1037 39.07 10.94 -24.42
C THR A 1037 40.10 10.03 -25.10
N SER A 1038 40.46 8.95 -24.43
CA SER A 1038 41.37 7.94 -24.97
C SER A 1038 41.08 6.57 -24.38
N THR A 1039 41.51 5.54 -25.11
CA THR A 1039 41.49 4.15 -24.64
C THR A 1039 42.88 3.56 -24.73
N THR A 1040 43.30 2.80 -23.72
CA THR A 1040 44.66 2.27 -23.62
C THR A 1040 44.63 0.75 -23.52
N VAL A 1041 45.43 0.09 -24.36
CA VAL A 1041 45.65 -1.35 -24.37
C VAL A 1041 47.10 -1.63 -23.99
N ASP A 1042 47.30 -2.51 -23.02
CA ASP A 1042 48.62 -3.03 -22.64
C ASP A 1042 49.01 -4.17 -23.60
N LEU A 1043 50.14 -4.02 -24.28
CA LEU A 1043 50.73 -5.02 -25.17
C LEU A 1043 52.09 -5.51 -24.63
N SER A 1044 52.40 -5.22 -23.37
CA SER A 1044 53.70 -5.51 -22.77
C SER A 1044 53.96 -7.02 -22.68
N THR A 1045 55.24 -7.38 -22.83
CA THR A 1045 55.76 -8.75 -22.65
C THR A 1045 56.72 -8.77 -21.46
N SER A 1046 57.22 -9.94 -21.06
CA SER A 1046 58.17 -10.06 -19.94
C SER A 1046 59.49 -9.31 -20.14
N THR A 1047 59.78 -8.84 -21.36
CA THR A 1047 61.06 -8.20 -21.74
C THR A 1047 60.90 -6.79 -22.31
N GLN A 1048 59.69 -6.34 -22.64
CA GLN A 1048 59.43 -5.04 -23.25
C GLN A 1048 58.08 -4.47 -22.79
N SER A 1049 58.08 -3.21 -22.37
CA SER A 1049 56.85 -2.47 -22.04
C SER A 1049 56.31 -1.77 -23.28
N ILE A 1050 55.16 -2.26 -23.78
CA ILE A 1050 54.54 -1.79 -25.03
C ILE A 1050 53.08 -1.45 -24.77
N TRP A 1051 52.65 -0.25 -25.17
CA TRP A 1051 51.32 0.27 -24.88
C TRP A 1051 50.74 0.95 -26.10
N ARG A 1052 49.52 0.59 -26.47
CA ARG A 1052 48.81 1.25 -27.57
C ARG A 1052 47.67 2.09 -27.01
N ARG A 1053 47.75 3.41 -27.20
CA ARG A 1053 46.72 4.37 -26.82
C ARG A 1053 46.01 4.89 -28.07
N THR A 1054 44.69 4.82 -28.09
CA THR A 1054 43.88 5.45 -29.14
C THR A 1054 43.28 6.73 -28.60
N PHE A 1055 43.65 7.86 -29.21
CA PHE A 1055 43.17 9.19 -28.89
C PHE A 1055 41.97 9.53 -29.77
N GLU A 1056 40.88 10.02 -29.16
CA GLU A 1056 39.70 10.55 -29.84
C GLU A 1056 39.84 12.07 -29.96
N LEU A 1057 39.68 12.64 -31.16
CA LEU A 1057 39.79 14.09 -31.40
C LEU A 1057 38.47 14.79 -31.09
N ASP A 1058 38.10 14.85 -29.81
CA ASP A 1058 36.77 15.23 -29.30
C ASP A 1058 36.73 16.54 -28.49
N GLU A 1059 37.72 17.41 -28.65
CA GLU A 1059 37.76 18.74 -28.03
C GLU A 1059 38.40 19.78 -28.95
N MET A 1060 37.80 20.96 -29.09
CA MET A 1060 38.35 22.09 -29.86
C MET A 1060 38.64 23.26 -28.92
N GLY A 1061 39.75 23.95 -29.15
CA GLY A 1061 40.21 25.03 -28.29
C GLY A 1061 41.68 25.28 -28.52
N GLY A 1062 42.32 26.09 -27.67
CA GLY A 1062 43.77 26.30 -27.73
C GLY A 1062 44.23 27.68 -28.22
N ASP A 1063 43.33 28.61 -28.53
CA ASP A 1063 43.70 30.02 -28.74
C ASP A 1063 43.42 30.83 -27.47
N ALA A 1064 44.38 31.65 -27.03
CA ALA A 1064 44.21 32.49 -25.86
C ALA A 1064 43.11 33.54 -26.10
N VAL A 1065 42.06 33.53 -25.26
CA VAL A 1065 41.03 34.59 -25.27
C VAL A 1065 41.67 35.91 -24.82
N ALA A 1066 41.21 37.04 -25.33
CA ALA A 1066 41.67 38.37 -24.92
C ALA A 1066 41.60 38.51 -23.38
N GLY A 1067 42.72 38.31 -22.69
CA GLY A 1067 42.77 38.12 -21.23
C GLY A 1067 43.69 36.99 -20.73
N GLY A 1068 44.27 36.15 -21.61
CA GLY A 1068 45.35 35.20 -21.25
C GLY A 1068 44.89 33.82 -20.75
N SER A 1069 43.61 33.47 -20.89
CA SER A 1069 43.09 32.13 -20.60
C SER A 1069 42.76 31.37 -21.88
N PHE A 1070 43.18 30.10 -21.97
CA PHE A 1070 42.74 29.19 -23.03
C PHE A 1070 41.38 28.59 -22.67
N ASP A 1071 40.51 28.44 -23.66
CA ASP A 1071 39.22 27.77 -23.53
C ASP A 1071 39.19 26.53 -24.41
N PHE A 1072 38.70 25.42 -23.85
CA PHE A 1072 38.57 24.14 -24.52
C PHE A 1072 37.11 23.70 -24.43
N THR A 1073 36.52 23.43 -25.59
CA THR A 1073 35.11 23.07 -25.72
C THR A 1073 34.98 21.66 -26.30
N PRO A 1074 34.29 20.73 -25.60
CA PRO A 1074 34.03 19.40 -26.13
C PRO A 1074 33.24 19.43 -27.44
N VAL A 1075 33.64 18.61 -28.41
CA VAL A 1075 32.99 18.47 -29.71
C VAL A 1075 32.76 17.01 -30.06
N THR A 1076 31.96 16.75 -31.11
CA THR A 1076 31.90 15.40 -31.69
C THR A 1076 33.27 15.02 -32.26
N SER A 1077 33.77 13.83 -31.92
CA SER A 1077 35.09 13.33 -32.37
C SER A 1077 35.28 13.50 -33.88
N ARG A 1078 36.34 14.19 -34.30
CA ARG A 1078 36.71 14.40 -35.71
C ARG A 1078 37.67 13.34 -36.25
N GLY A 1079 37.99 12.34 -35.44
CA GLY A 1079 38.87 11.27 -35.85
C GLY A 1079 39.57 10.59 -34.67
N ARG A 1080 40.31 9.55 -35.00
CA ARG A 1080 41.01 8.66 -34.08
C ARG A 1080 42.43 8.45 -34.55
N ILE A 1081 43.40 8.66 -33.66
CA ILE A 1081 44.81 8.40 -33.92
C ILE A 1081 45.30 7.42 -32.86
N ALA A 1082 45.92 6.32 -33.29
CA ALA A 1082 46.57 5.39 -32.41
C ALA A 1082 48.03 5.79 -32.22
N VAL A 1083 48.52 5.73 -30.98
CA VAL A 1083 49.92 5.93 -30.63
C VAL A 1083 50.39 4.72 -29.86
N THR A 1084 51.46 4.09 -30.36
CA THR A 1084 52.12 2.98 -29.70
C THR A 1084 53.40 3.49 -29.04
N TYR A 1085 53.49 3.29 -27.73
CA TYR A 1085 54.65 3.63 -26.91
C TYR A 1085 55.42 2.35 -26.60
N THR A 1086 56.70 2.31 -26.93
CA THR A 1086 57.61 1.23 -26.54
C THR A 1086 58.71 1.83 -25.67
N VAL A 1087 58.81 1.38 -24.42
CA VAL A 1087 59.76 1.89 -23.44
C VAL A 1087 60.88 0.86 -23.24
N ASP A 1088 62.12 1.33 -23.22
CA ASP A 1088 63.31 0.55 -22.91
C ASP A 1088 64.36 1.40 -22.14
N SER A 1089 65.54 0.84 -21.90
CA SER A 1089 66.62 1.51 -21.16
C SER A 1089 67.31 2.65 -21.93
N SER A 1090 66.97 2.87 -23.21
CA SER A 1090 67.49 3.96 -24.04
C SER A 1090 66.52 5.13 -24.19
N GLY A 1091 65.22 4.91 -23.92
CA GLY A 1091 64.22 5.96 -23.96
C GLY A 1091 62.83 5.44 -24.35
N ILE A 1092 62.10 6.26 -25.11
CA ILE A 1092 60.70 6.00 -25.50
C ILE A 1092 60.58 6.06 -27.02
N THR A 1093 60.23 4.95 -27.65
CA THR A 1093 59.87 4.92 -29.07
C THR A 1093 58.37 5.18 -29.22
N ILE A 1094 58.03 6.16 -30.06
CA ILE A 1094 56.65 6.57 -30.34
C ILE A 1094 56.33 6.28 -31.80
N GLU A 1095 55.23 5.56 -32.02
CA GLU A 1095 54.69 5.27 -33.35
C GLU A 1095 53.24 5.76 -33.43
N VAL A 1096 53.00 6.72 -34.31
CA VAL A 1096 51.70 7.39 -34.48
C VAL A 1096 51.08 6.92 -35.80
N GLU A 1097 49.87 6.38 -35.71
CA GLU A 1097 49.11 5.80 -36.82
C GLU A 1097 47.71 6.43 -36.87
N PRO A 1098 47.37 7.19 -37.94
CA PRO A 1098 46.02 7.71 -38.11
C PRO A 1098 45.06 6.56 -38.45
N LEU A 1099 44.12 6.25 -37.55
CA LEU A 1099 43.11 5.21 -37.80
C LEU A 1099 41.96 5.74 -38.66
N GLN A 1100 41.49 6.95 -38.35
CA GLN A 1100 40.39 7.60 -39.07
C GLN A 1100 40.46 9.11 -38.84
N LEU A 1101 40.56 9.93 -39.88
CA LEU A 1101 40.50 11.39 -39.76
C LEU A 1101 39.41 11.95 -40.66
N ALA A 1102 38.59 12.87 -40.15
CA ALA A 1102 37.63 13.59 -40.95
C ALA A 1102 38.36 14.40 -42.04
N PRO A 1103 37.83 14.47 -43.28
CA PRO A 1103 38.48 15.18 -44.38
C PRO A 1103 38.57 16.68 -44.11
N GLY A 1104 39.55 17.36 -44.73
CA GLY A 1104 39.69 18.81 -44.69
C GLY A 1104 40.65 19.37 -43.64
N TYR A 1105 41.44 18.54 -42.96
CA TYR A 1105 42.54 19.01 -42.11
C TYR A 1105 43.73 19.48 -42.94
N THR A 1106 44.50 20.43 -42.41
CA THR A 1106 45.68 21.01 -43.08
C THR A 1106 47.00 20.57 -42.45
N GLN A 1107 47.01 20.31 -41.14
CA GLN A 1107 48.21 19.95 -40.37
C GLN A 1107 47.88 18.89 -39.31
N VAL A 1108 48.86 18.06 -38.98
CA VAL A 1108 48.85 17.16 -37.82
C VAL A 1108 50.04 17.52 -36.94
N GLY A 1109 49.78 17.82 -35.68
CA GLY A 1109 50.81 18.04 -34.66
C GLY A 1109 50.99 16.79 -33.81
N ILE A 1110 52.23 16.49 -33.42
CA ILE A 1110 52.53 15.51 -32.39
C ILE A 1110 53.26 16.24 -31.28
N LEU A 1111 52.53 16.47 -30.19
CA LEU A 1111 53.01 17.21 -29.02
C LEU A 1111 53.89 16.30 -28.16
N ASN A 1112 55.07 16.80 -27.79
CA ASN A 1112 55.91 16.19 -26.77
C ASN A 1112 56.22 17.26 -25.73
N GLU A 1113 55.28 17.46 -24.82
CA GLU A 1113 55.29 18.56 -23.88
C GLU A 1113 55.37 18.03 -22.46
N GLU A 1114 56.33 18.52 -21.70
CA GLU A 1114 56.45 18.23 -20.27
C GLU A 1114 56.20 19.54 -19.48
N SER A 1115 56.43 19.52 -18.16
CA SER A 1115 56.18 20.70 -17.32
C SER A 1115 57.21 21.81 -17.49
N GLY A 1116 56.89 23.01 -16.99
CA GLY A 1116 57.81 24.13 -16.84
C GLY A 1116 59.08 23.88 -16.01
N ALA A 1117 59.26 22.67 -15.44
CA ALA A 1117 60.53 22.22 -14.87
C ALA A 1117 61.62 21.99 -15.92
N PHE A 1118 61.26 21.79 -17.20
CA PHE A 1118 62.20 21.74 -18.33
C PHE A 1118 62.43 23.15 -18.87
N ASN A 1119 63.50 23.79 -18.39
CA ASN A 1119 63.78 25.21 -18.60
C ASN A 1119 65.05 25.48 -19.42
N ASP A 1120 65.63 24.44 -20.03
CA ASP A 1120 66.84 24.51 -20.86
C ASP A 1120 66.58 23.82 -22.19
N PHE A 1121 66.59 24.59 -23.27
CA PHE A 1121 66.44 24.14 -24.65
C PHE A 1121 67.75 24.31 -25.42
N ALA A 1122 68.15 23.29 -26.17
CA ALA A 1122 69.29 23.36 -27.07
C ALA A 1122 68.99 22.71 -28.42
N ASP A 1123 69.48 23.31 -29.50
CA ASP A 1123 69.57 22.71 -30.83
C ASP A 1123 71.00 22.85 -31.41
N SER A 1124 71.20 22.53 -32.69
CA SER A 1124 72.50 22.64 -33.35
C SER A 1124 73.04 24.07 -33.49
N SER A 1125 72.20 25.08 -33.26
CA SER A 1125 72.49 26.50 -33.53
C SER A 1125 72.55 27.36 -32.27
N GLN A 1126 71.83 26.99 -31.19
CA GLN A 1126 71.68 27.80 -29.99
C GLN A 1126 71.34 27.00 -28.72
N THR A 1127 71.52 27.63 -27.56
CA THR A 1127 71.05 27.16 -26.26
C THR A 1127 70.34 28.29 -25.52
N LEU A 1128 69.10 28.04 -25.09
CA LEU A 1128 68.20 28.98 -24.44
C LEU A 1128 67.85 28.44 -23.04
N ILE A 1129 67.95 29.29 -22.01
CA ILE A 1129 67.72 28.90 -20.61
C ILE A 1129 66.77 29.92 -19.95
N ASP A 1130 65.88 29.43 -19.10
CA ASP A 1130 64.94 30.22 -18.28
C ASP A 1130 64.14 31.24 -19.09
N SER A 1131 64.24 32.54 -18.77
CA SER A 1131 63.47 33.60 -19.41
C SER A 1131 63.89 33.88 -20.86
N ARG A 1132 65.01 33.29 -21.33
CA ARG A 1132 65.41 33.34 -22.75
C ARG A 1132 64.74 32.23 -23.57
N PHE A 1133 64.08 31.29 -22.91
CA PHE A 1133 63.26 30.27 -23.51
C PHE A 1133 61.93 30.90 -23.96
N GLY A 1134 61.85 31.24 -25.25
CA GLY A 1134 60.73 31.99 -25.84
C GLY A 1134 59.69 31.12 -26.54
N SER A 1135 58.83 31.78 -27.33
CA SER A 1135 57.76 31.17 -28.13
C SER A 1135 58.27 30.07 -29.05
N TRP A 1136 57.41 29.10 -29.39
CA TRP A 1136 57.67 28.01 -30.32
C TRP A 1136 58.39 28.46 -31.61
N VAL A 1137 59.63 28.03 -31.77
CA VAL A 1137 60.49 28.32 -32.94
C VAL A 1137 60.84 27.04 -33.68
N PRO A 1138 60.98 27.08 -35.03
CA PRO A 1138 61.43 25.93 -35.78
C PRO A 1138 62.89 25.59 -35.44
N VAL A 1139 63.16 24.31 -35.20
CA VAL A 1139 64.50 23.78 -34.96
C VAL A 1139 65.26 23.77 -36.30
N SER A 1140 66.45 24.37 -36.31
CA SER A 1140 67.25 24.51 -37.53
C SER A 1140 68.25 23.36 -37.75
N GLY A 1141 68.39 22.47 -36.76
CA GLY A 1141 69.31 21.34 -36.74
C GLY A 1141 68.69 19.96 -36.93
N ASP A 1142 69.55 18.95 -36.89
CA ASP A 1142 69.16 17.54 -36.97
C ASP A 1142 68.63 16.98 -35.64
N TRP A 1143 68.65 17.77 -34.55
CA TRP A 1143 68.14 17.40 -33.24
C TRP A 1143 67.81 18.62 -32.38
N ALA A 1144 66.98 18.43 -31.35
CA ALA A 1144 66.79 19.35 -30.24
C ALA A 1144 66.66 18.60 -28.90
N ARG A 1145 66.97 19.28 -27.79
CA ARG A 1145 66.95 18.72 -26.43
C ARG A 1145 66.25 19.65 -25.46
N LEU A 1146 65.52 19.07 -24.51
CA LEU A 1146 65.07 19.71 -23.29
C LEU A 1146 65.72 19.12 -22.05
N ARG A 1147 66.15 20.00 -21.13
CA ARG A 1147 66.79 19.62 -19.87
C ARG A 1147 66.09 20.28 -18.68
N SER A 1148 65.95 19.50 -17.61
CA SER A 1148 65.52 19.98 -16.29
C SER A 1148 66.64 19.79 -15.27
N GLY A 1149 67.25 20.89 -14.85
CA GLY A 1149 68.27 20.86 -13.79
C GLY A 1149 67.71 20.47 -12.42
N THR A 1150 66.41 20.69 -12.18
CA THR A 1150 65.73 20.38 -10.92
C THR A 1150 65.28 18.93 -10.81
N LEU A 1151 64.90 18.31 -11.94
CA LEU A 1151 64.53 16.89 -11.98
C LEU A 1151 65.72 15.98 -12.30
N GLY A 1152 66.85 16.53 -12.75
CA GLY A 1152 68.05 15.75 -13.08
C GLY A 1152 67.90 14.94 -14.37
N VAL A 1153 66.97 15.31 -15.25
CA VAL A 1153 66.63 14.57 -16.48
C VAL A 1153 66.71 15.48 -17.69
N GLU A 1154 67.26 14.96 -18.78
CA GLU A 1154 67.18 15.56 -20.11
C GLU A 1154 66.65 14.56 -21.13
N TRP A 1155 66.02 15.07 -22.18
CA TRP A 1155 65.57 14.25 -23.29
C TRP A 1155 65.73 15.00 -24.62
N SER A 1156 65.94 14.24 -25.69
CA SER A 1156 66.17 14.78 -27.03
C SER A 1156 65.37 14.08 -28.11
N LEU A 1157 65.08 14.85 -29.16
CA LEU A 1157 64.40 14.42 -30.37
C LEU A 1157 65.25 14.70 -31.61
N PRO A 1158 65.29 13.78 -32.59
CA PRO A 1158 65.90 14.03 -33.89
C PRO A 1158 64.95 14.80 -34.82
N SER A 1159 65.44 15.41 -35.89
CA SER A 1159 64.59 15.83 -37.01
C SER A 1159 64.19 14.59 -37.83
N ILE A 1160 62.91 14.47 -38.23
CA ILE A 1160 62.39 13.30 -38.96
C ILE A 1160 61.78 13.68 -40.33
N PRO A 1161 61.82 12.79 -41.33
CA PRO A 1161 61.25 13.08 -42.65
C PRO A 1161 59.75 13.40 -42.58
N GLY A 1162 59.35 14.50 -43.23
CA GLY A 1162 57.94 14.90 -43.36
C GLY A 1162 57.38 15.72 -42.18
N GLY A 1163 58.11 15.83 -41.07
CA GLY A 1163 57.71 16.64 -39.91
C GLY A 1163 58.72 17.76 -39.64
N GLN A 1164 58.23 18.98 -39.46
CA GLN A 1164 59.05 20.10 -39.00
C GLN A 1164 59.06 20.10 -37.47
N LEU A 1165 60.25 20.05 -36.86
CA LEU A 1165 60.42 20.08 -35.41
C LEU A 1165 60.41 21.52 -34.89
N PHE A 1166 59.64 21.78 -33.84
CA PHE A 1166 59.56 23.06 -33.14
C PHE A 1166 59.94 22.88 -31.67
N GLY A 1167 60.66 23.84 -31.10
CA GLY A 1167 60.96 23.87 -29.67
C GLY A 1167 60.47 25.17 -29.06
N GLY A 1168 59.84 25.11 -27.89
CA GLY A 1168 59.19 26.28 -27.30
C GLY A 1168 58.71 26.06 -25.89
N ARG A 1169 58.53 27.18 -25.18
CA ARG A 1169 57.86 27.24 -23.89
C ARG A 1169 56.73 28.23 -24.01
N GLU A 1170 55.58 27.85 -23.50
CA GLU A 1170 54.41 28.71 -23.48
C GLU A 1170 54.04 28.98 -22.03
N VAL A 1171 53.99 30.27 -21.68
CA VAL A 1171 53.70 30.73 -20.33
C VAL A 1171 52.51 31.68 -20.39
N SER A 1172 51.38 31.26 -19.83
CA SER A 1172 50.18 32.08 -19.67
C SER A 1172 49.61 31.90 -18.27
N ALA A 1173 50.16 32.62 -17.28
CA ALA A 1173 49.75 32.53 -15.89
C ALA A 1173 48.31 33.03 -15.67
N PRO A 1174 47.50 32.38 -14.81
CA PRO A 1174 47.83 31.26 -13.92
C PRO A 1174 47.63 29.86 -14.57
N SER A 1175 47.48 29.80 -15.89
CA SER A 1175 46.77 28.73 -16.59
C SER A 1175 47.69 27.73 -17.31
N PHE A 1176 48.81 28.16 -17.91
CA PHE A 1176 49.73 27.29 -18.66
C PHE A 1176 51.20 27.61 -18.40
N ASP A 1177 52.00 26.58 -18.13
CA ASP A 1177 53.46 26.60 -18.13
C ASP A 1177 54.03 25.24 -18.58
N TRP A 1178 54.12 25.05 -19.90
CA TRP A 1178 54.67 23.84 -20.53
C TRP A 1178 55.89 24.16 -21.39
N ALA A 1179 56.79 23.19 -21.52
CA ALA A 1179 57.93 23.26 -22.41
C ALA A 1179 58.01 21.95 -23.18
N GLY A 1180 58.21 22.03 -24.50
CA GLY A 1180 58.13 20.85 -25.36
C GLY A 1180 58.92 20.94 -26.64
N LEU A 1181 58.94 19.81 -27.34
CA LEU A 1181 59.51 19.62 -28.66
C LEU A 1181 58.48 18.94 -29.57
N ASP A 1182 57.86 19.70 -30.46
CA ASP A 1182 56.69 19.25 -31.20
C ASP A 1182 56.98 19.08 -32.68
N TYR A 1183 56.41 18.03 -33.27
CA TYR A 1183 56.44 17.88 -34.73
C TYR A 1183 55.16 18.38 -35.35
N ILE A 1184 55.29 19.18 -36.41
CA ILE A 1184 54.16 19.60 -37.25
C ILE A 1184 54.34 19.01 -38.65
N PHE A 1185 53.34 18.25 -39.10
CA PHE A 1185 53.27 17.61 -40.42
C PHE A 1185 52.21 18.30 -41.27
N SER A 1186 52.52 18.51 -42.56
CA SER A 1186 51.53 18.97 -43.56
C SER A 1186 50.67 17.79 -44.03
N GLY A 1187 49.38 18.02 -44.29
CA GLY A 1187 48.50 16.98 -44.84
C GLY A 1187 48.84 16.59 -46.30
N PRO A 1188 48.62 15.31 -46.71
CA PRO A 1188 48.05 14.20 -45.95
C PRO A 1188 49.08 13.48 -45.04
N PHE A 1189 48.67 13.14 -43.82
CA PHE A 1189 49.50 12.45 -42.82
C PHE A 1189 49.28 10.94 -42.85
N THR A 1190 50.35 10.16 -43.03
CA THR A 1190 50.33 8.69 -43.10
C THR A 1190 50.85 8.01 -41.83
N GLY A 1191 51.21 8.78 -40.80
CA GLY A 1191 51.84 8.31 -39.57
C GLY A 1191 53.28 8.80 -39.41
N ALA A 1192 53.83 8.63 -38.21
CA ALA A 1192 55.21 9.00 -37.87
C ALA A 1192 55.78 8.03 -36.85
N ARG A 1193 57.09 7.80 -36.89
CA ARG A 1193 57.81 7.02 -35.89
C ARG A 1193 59.11 7.72 -35.51
N TYR A 1194 59.34 7.90 -34.21
CA TYR A 1194 60.54 8.53 -33.69
C TYR A 1194 60.91 7.98 -32.32
N HIS A 1195 62.16 8.20 -31.91
CA HIS A 1195 62.69 7.77 -30.63
C HIS A 1195 63.09 8.98 -29.81
N ILE A 1196 62.57 9.07 -28.59
CA ILE A 1196 62.94 10.05 -27.58
C ILE A 1196 64.04 9.43 -26.74
N ASN A 1197 65.24 10.00 -26.85
CA ASN A 1197 66.38 9.58 -26.04
C ASN A 1197 66.32 10.31 -24.70
N VAL A 1198 66.27 9.57 -23.58
CA VAL A 1198 66.17 10.12 -22.21
C VAL A 1198 67.43 9.80 -21.45
N GLN A 1199 68.08 10.81 -20.87
CA GLN A 1199 69.36 10.68 -20.19
C GLN A 1199 69.39 11.48 -18.88
N GLU A 1200 70.36 11.16 -18.02
CA GLU A 1200 70.64 11.95 -16.83
C GLU A 1200 71.19 13.31 -17.25
N ALA A 1201 70.63 14.39 -16.71
CA ALA A 1201 71.07 15.74 -17.02
C ALA A 1201 72.50 15.96 -16.46
N LYS A 1202 73.49 16.05 -17.35
CA LYS A 1202 74.90 16.34 -17.00
C LYS A 1202 75.28 17.79 -17.26
#